data_AF-A0A923PWB2-F1
#
_entry.id   AF-A0A923PWB2-F1
#
_cell.length_a   1.000
_cell.length_b   1.000
_cell.length_c   1.000
_cell.angle_alpha   90.00
_cell.angle_beta   90.00
_cell.angle_gamma   90.00
#
_symmetry.space_group_name_H-M   'P 1'
#
loop_
_entity.id
_entity.type
_entity.pdbx_description
1 polymer ?
#
loop_
_entity_poly.entity_id
_entity_poly.type
_entity_poly.pdbx_seq_one_letter_code
_entity_poly.pdbx_strand_id
1 'polypeptide(L)'
;MSRFTAPFLRLIALPAHLSATSLASPFLAPSRSPDGPATSDCGQNSPAHAPDFLIFRFPHFSLLLLALTALFATAARAQTVRWEPLQGALAVGQTSELMLIFEDCAPSDTPRLPKVDGLTLEFAGQSTSTSIINFTRSDSVTLTYAARLSKKQRVTIPAFEIATNKGKLRTPVAIFEPGSATVGNTGVSLENAANSRLVAAPASVWAGEVFTLNYTLDAARSYFPDFGRGQIEWNAEPLVSEDWSRPEPLDFRTGAEPRTGLAYRTRAIARTPGSLRLNAVTQLLNLSVGVTGFGFFQQRQYQQYSVTSSAPVLEVKPLPVAPAGFNGAVGDLKLASKIVPLTAAVGEPITWTLELTGPANWPDIAGLPPRAVSKNFQVVSPQAKRTPAEGKLFDSTLTEDVVLVPSKPGTYTLGPVNFTYFDPKTGAYKTITTPATTVTIAEPDTAPMPAGGLALNVMPPASGDPSRVNAPKNKILPVPAPLALPRDPLTGSVLASVPAPARTVLLWLSLPWIALIALWFWLALRRARETDPLLPRREAKTRLQKLLTEISVLQPSTPNFQKEQQSLLLRWQHDTALLLQIRTAAPTVTDLARLTQLETRNPKPETLSALATLWRESDHSLYGENIPLPSDWTTRAHAALAATPLPRFSPVCLFIPRNLFPFVATLLLCALISPLASA
;
A
#
# COMPACT_ATOMS: atom_id res chain seq x y z
N MET A 1 36.81 5.64 -27.23
CA MET A 1 37.94 4.83 -26.70
C MET A 1 37.36 3.92 -25.63
N SER A 2 37.37 2.59 -25.63
CA SER A 2 37.89 1.54 -26.52
C SER A 2 37.15 0.21 -26.21
N ARG A 3 36.50 -0.38 -27.24
CA ARG A 3 36.34 -1.81 -27.66
C ARG A 3 36.27 -2.93 -26.59
N PHE A 4 35.39 -3.94 -26.66
CA PHE A 4 35.40 -5.03 -27.66
C PHE A 4 34.11 -5.90 -27.63
N THR A 5 33.50 -6.09 -28.81
CA THR A 5 33.00 -7.34 -29.45
C THR A 5 32.28 -8.45 -28.65
N ALA A 6 31.09 -8.82 -29.15
CA ALA A 6 30.63 -10.21 -29.31
C ALA A 6 31.45 -10.90 -30.46
N PRO A 7 31.60 -12.25 -30.56
CA PRO A 7 30.50 -13.13 -31.02
C PRO A 7 30.58 -14.67 -30.74
N PHE A 8 29.54 -15.39 -31.23
CA PHE A 8 29.50 -16.75 -31.81
C PHE A 8 29.00 -18.01 -31.05
N LEU A 9 27.84 -18.47 -31.56
CA LEU A 9 27.28 -19.82 -31.76
C LEU A 9 28.24 -21.05 -31.80
N ARG A 10 27.78 -22.18 -31.24
CA ARG A 10 27.73 -23.54 -31.84
C ARG A 10 26.72 -24.42 -31.07
N LEU A 11 25.59 -24.88 -31.61
CA LEU A 11 25.34 -26.00 -32.55
C LEU A 11 25.56 -27.40 -31.92
N ILE A 12 24.48 -28.10 -31.57
CA ILE A 12 24.40 -29.58 -31.51
C ILE A 12 23.08 -30.02 -32.17
N ALA A 13 23.19 -31.06 -32.98
CA ALA A 13 22.29 -31.48 -34.04
C ALA A 13 21.20 -32.48 -33.63
N LEU A 14 20.16 -32.53 -34.47
CA LEU A 14 19.13 -33.57 -34.61
C LEU A 14 19.73 -34.96 -34.95
N PRO A 15 18.93 -36.05 -34.86
CA PRO A 15 18.27 -36.52 -36.08
C PRO A 15 16.78 -36.88 -35.90
N ALA A 16 16.05 -36.67 -36.99
CA ALA A 16 14.69 -37.13 -37.23
C ALA A 16 14.70 -38.58 -37.75
N HIS A 17 13.62 -39.33 -37.49
CA HIS A 17 13.18 -40.39 -38.39
C HIS A 17 11.65 -40.35 -38.52
N LEU A 18 11.21 -40.00 -39.73
CA LEU A 18 9.90 -40.29 -40.31
C LEU A 18 9.89 -41.74 -40.78
N SER A 19 8.74 -42.42 -40.68
CA SER A 19 8.22 -43.30 -41.73
C SER A 19 6.72 -43.55 -41.54
N ALA A 20 6.00 -43.36 -42.64
CA ALA A 20 4.57 -43.55 -42.83
C ALA A 20 4.23 -45.02 -43.15
N THR A 21 3.01 -45.24 -43.68
CA THR A 21 2.38 -46.48 -44.23
C THR A 21 1.72 -47.40 -43.18
N SER A 22 0.55 -48.02 -43.40
CA SER A 22 -0.40 -48.08 -44.53
C SER A 22 -1.66 -48.82 -44.06
N LEU A 23 -2.79 -48.54 -44.74
CA LEU A 23 -4.01 -49.33 -44.96
C LEU A 23 -4.06 -50.77 -44.41
N ALA A 24 -5.20 -51.14 -43.80
CA ALA A 24 -6.17 -52.08 -44.40
C ALA A 24 -7.26 -52.48 -43.38
N SER A 25 -8.53 -52.33 -43.77
CA SER A 25 -9.66 -53.10 -43.22
C SER A 25 -9.46 -54.59 -43.53
N PRO A 26 -10.11 -55.53 -42.80
CA PRO A 26 -11.40 -56.02 -43.32
C PRO A 26 -12.43 -56.46 -42.27
N PHE A 27 -13.69 -56.46 -42.71
CA PHE A 27 -14.77 -57.44 -42.47
C PHE A 27 -14.65 -58.41 -41.27
N LEU A 28 -15.71 -58.46 -40.45
CA LEU A 28 -16.51 -59.67 -40.18
C LEU A 28 -17.73 -59.34 -39.29
N ALA A 29 -18.93 -59.40 -39.87
CA ALA A 29 -20.16 -59.83 -39.18
C ALA A 29 -20.12 -61.38 -39.12
N PRO A 30 -20.87 -62.13 -38.26
CA PRO A 30 -22.34 -62.07 -38.23
C PRO A 30 -23.04 -62.48 -36.90
N SER A 31 -24.35 -62.22 -36.78
CA SER A 31 -25.33 -63.25 -36.39
C SER A 31 -26.78 -62.81 -36.61
N ARG A 32 -27.45 -63.62 -37.44
CA ARG A 32 -28.91 -63.87 -37.65
C ARG A 32 -29.63 -64.15 -36.31
N SER A 33 -30.95 -64.07 -36.11
CA SER A 33 -32.21 -63.98 -36.90
C SER A 33 -33.39 -64.06 -35.87
N PRO A 34 -34.66 -64.36 -36.23
CA PRO A 34 -35.64 -63.72 -37.15
C PRO A 34 -37.00 -63.46 -36.45
N ASP A 35 -37.92 -62.74 -37.13
CA ASP A 35 -39.32 -63.16 -37.39
C ASP A 35 -40.18 -61.95 -37.82
N GLY A 36 -40.86 -62.09 -38.97
CA GLY A 36 -41.67 -61.07 -39.65
C GLY A 36 -43.15 -61.05 -39.19
N PRO A 37 -44.14 -60.71 -40.04
CA PRO A 37 -44.06 -60.30 -41.44
C PRO A 37 -44.85 -59.01 -41.81
N ALA A 38 -44.71 -58.65 -43.08
CA ALA A 38 -45.29 -57.54 -43.82
C ALA A 38 -46.81 -57.60 -44.01
N THR A 39 -47.41 -56.44 -44.30
CA THR A 39 -48.41 -56.31 -45.39
C THR A 39 -48.23 -54.98 -46.12
N SER A 40 -48.32 -55.09 -47.44
CA SER A 40 -48.30 -54.09 -48.49
C SER A 40 -49.61 -53.31 -48.59
N ASP A 41 -49.58 -52.06 -49.07
CA ASP A 41 -50.31 -51.77 -50.32
C ASP A 41 -49.86 -50.50 -51.04
N CYS A 42 -50.16 -50.50 -52.34
CA CYS A 42 -49.58 -49.71 -53.41
C CYS A 42 -50.48 -48.53 -53.82
N GLY A 43 -49.89 -47.46 -54.35
CA GLY A 43 -50.43 -46.79 -55.54
C GLY A 43 -51.08 -45.39 -55.41
N GLN A 44 -50.58 -44.50 -56.28
CA GLN A 44 -51.30 -43.52 -57.12
C GLN A 44 -51.02 -42.01 -56.93
N ASN A 45 -50.88 -41.40 -58.11
CA ASN A 45 -50.44 -40.05 -58.45
C ASN A 45 -51.52 -38.98 -58.22
N SER A 46 -51.07 -37.76 -57.86
CA SER A 46 -51.46 -36.36 -58.24
C SER A 46 -52.83 -36.07 -58.91
N PRO A 47 -53.46 -34.87 -58.75
CA PRO A 47 -52.78 -33.55 -58.88
C PRO A 47 -53.33 -32.30 -58.12
N ALA A 48 -52.51 -31.23 -58.17
CA ALA A 48 -52.83 -29.78 -58.24
C ALA A 48 -53.63 -29.04 -57.11
N HIS A 49 -52.96 -28.10 -56.42
CA HIS A 49 -53.41 -26.72 -56.24
C HIS A 49 -52.28 -25.77 -55.77
N ALA A 50 -52.43 -24.47 -56.09
CA ALA A 50 -51.46 -23.39 -55.94
C ALA A 50 -51.52 -22.69 -54.55
N PRO A 51 -50.79 -21.56 -54.34
CA PRO A 51 -49.54 -21.46 -53.59
C PRO A 51 -49.71 -21.12 -52.09
N ASP A 52 -48.92 -21.77 -51.23
CA ASP A 52 -48.85 -21.47 -49.80
C ASP A 52 -48.01 -20.21 -49.51
N PHE A 53 -48.65 -19.18 -48.93
CA PHE A 53 -47.98 -18.15 -48.15
C PHE A 53 -47.61 -18.73 -46.77
N LEU A 54 -46.33 -19.04 -46.56
CA LEU A 54 -45.80 -19.48 -45.28
C LEU A 54 -45.85 -18.36 -44.23
N ILE A 55 -46.88 -18.40 -43.38
CA ILE A 55 -46.86 -17.80 -42.05
C ILE A 55 -45.99 -18.71 -41.17
N PHE A 56 -44.74 -18.33 -40.93
CA PHE A 56 -43.89 -18.98 -39.94
C PHE A 56 -44.47 -18.76 -38.53
N ARG A 57 -45.13 -19.79 -37.98
CA ARG A 57 -45.45 -19.88 -36.55
C ARG A 57 -44.15 -20.13 -35.78
N PHE A 58 -43.79 -19.23 -34.88
CA PHE A 58 -42.69 -19.38 -33.92
C PHE A 58 -43.22 -19.90 -32.57
N PRO A 59 -43.22 -21.23 -32.29
CA PRO A 59 -43.60 -21.74 -30.97
C PRO A 59 -42.54 -21.45 -29.88
N HIS A 60 -41.36 -20.94 -30.27
CA HIS A 60 -40.27 -20.63 -29.35
C HIS A 60 -40.39 -19.23 -28.72
N PHE A 61 -41.24 -18.35 -29.25
CA PHE A 61 -41.40 -16.99 -28.72
C PHE A 61 -42.23 -16.98 -27.42
N SER A 62 -43.22 -17.88 -27.32
CA SER A 62 -44.03 -18.07 -26.11
C SER A 62 -43.22 -18.61 -24.93
N LEU A 63 -42.32 -19.56 -25.18
CA LEU A 63 -41.46 -20.17 -24.16
C LEU A 63 -40.34 -19.22 -23.72
N LEU A 64 -39.83 -18.41 -24.65
CA LEU A 64 -38.88 -17.35 -24.37
C LEU A 64 -39.53 -16.20 -23.58
N LEU A 65 -40.78 -15.83 -23.88
CA LEU A 65 -41.53 -14.82 -23.12
C LEU A 65 -41.82 -15.29 -21.68
N LEU A 66 -42.14 -16.58 -21.49
CA LEU A 66 -42.42 -17.16 -20.17
C LEU A 66 -41.13 -17.30 -19.33
N ALA A 67 -40.01 -17.65 -19.96
CA ALA A 67 -38.68 -17.61 -19.35
C ALA A 67 -38.21 -16.18 -19.06
N LEU A 68 -38.55 -15.20 -19.91
CA LEU A 68 -38.27 -13.78 -19.66
C LEU A 68 -39.10 -13.24 -18.48
N THR A 69 -40.37 -13.66 -18.35
CA THR A 69 -41.21 -13.28 -17.20
C THR A 69 -40.76 -13.96 -15.91
N ALA A 70 -40.19 -15.18 -15.98
CA ALA A 70 -39.59 -15.84 -14.81
C ALA A 70 -38.24 -15.21 -14.40
N LEU A 71 -37.47 -14.64 -15.36
CA LEU A 71 -36.31 -13.80 -15.06
C LEU A 71 -36.68 -12.40 -14.52
N PHE A 72 -37.94 -11.98 -14.65
CA PHE A 72 -38.50 -10.78 -14.04
C PHE A 72 -39.24 -11.04 -12.72
N ALA A 73 -39.05 -12.22 -12.11
CA ALA A 73 -39.31 -12.39 -10.69
C ALA A 73 -38.32 -11.50 -9.92
N THR A 74 -38.69 -10.25 -9.73
CA THR A 74 -38.00 -9.31 -8.86
C THR A 74 -37.92 -9.96 -7.48
N ALA A 75 -36.73 -10.44 -7.12
CA ALA A 75 -36.42 -10.67 -5.73
C ALA A 75 -36.58 -9.32 -5.04
N ALA A 76 -37.70 -9.10 -4.36
CA ALA A 76 -37.90 -7.94 -3.52
C ALA A 76 -36.76 -7.93 -2.49
N ARG A 77 -35.78 -7.05 -2.71
CA ARG A 77 -34.66 -6.84 -1.80
C ARG A 77 -35.22 -6.20 -0.54
N ALA A 78 -35.10 -6.91 0.58
CA ALA A 78 -35.50 -6.38 1.87
C ALA A 78 -34.57 -5.24 2.25
N GLN A 79 -35.11 -4.03 2.38
CA GLN A 79 -34.39 -2.89 2.91
C GLN A 79 -34.13 -3.14 4.40
N THR A 80 -32.90 -2.93 4.87
CA THR A 80 -32.58 -3.15 6.30
C THR A 80 -31.85 -1.96 6.89
N VAL A 81 -32.08 -1.75 8.18
CA VAL A 81 -31.32 -0.80 9.00
C VAL A 81 -30.88 -1.54 10.25
N ARG A 82 -29.58 -1.48 10.57
CA ARG A 82 -29.02 -2.16 11.74
C ARG A 82 -27.89 -1.38 12.38
N TRP A 83 -27.70 -1.63 13.67
CA TRP A 83 -26.53 -1.19 14.42
C TRP A 83 -25.36 -2.15 14.19
N GLU A 84 -24.17 -1.60 14.06
CA GLU A 84 -22.91 -2.33 14.04
C GLU A 84 -21.90 -1.65 14.98
N PRO A 85 -21.46 -2.32 16.06
CA PRO A 85 -21.96 -3.60 16.57
C PRO A 85 -23.40 -3.51 17.14
N LEU A 86 -24.20 -4.57 16.98
CA LEU A 86 -25.57 -4.66 17.51
C LEU A 86 -25.60 -4.87 19.04
N GLN A 87 -24.57 -5.53 19.57
CA GLN A 87 -24.39 -5.83 20.99
C GLN A 87 -22.89 -5.82 21.30
N GLY A 88 -22.51 -5.47 22.54
CA GLY A 88 -21.10 -5.42 22.91
C GLY A 88 -20.83 -4.71 24.24
N ALA A 89 -19.58 -4.31 24.45
CA ALA A 89 -19.15 -3.54 25.61
C ALA A 89 -18.86 -2.09 25.23
N LEU A 90 -19.36 -1.14 26.02
CA LEU A 90 -18.97 0.27 25.93
C LEU A 90 -18.14 0.65 27.15
N ALA A 91 -16.96 1.24 26.91
CA ALA A 91 -16.07 1.68 27.97
C ALA A 91 -16.56 2.99 28.60
N VAL A 92 -16.56 3.06 29.93
CA VAL A 92 -16.97 4.26 30.67
C VAL A 92 -15.94 5.36 30.46
N GLY A 93 -16.39 6.54 30.04
CA GLY A 93 -15.55 7.73 29.87
C GLY A 93 -14.75 7.79 28.56
N GLN A 94 -14.73 6.72 27.75
CA GLN A 94 -14.11 6.69 26.42
C GLN A 94 -15.15 6.84 25.31
N THR A 95 -14.69 7.27 24.14
CA THR A 95 -15.51 7.39 22.93
C THR A 95 -15.35 6.10 22.11
N SER A 96 -16.46 5.40 21.89
CA SER A 96 -16.55 4.24 21.00
C SER A 96 -17.32 4.61 19.73
N GLU A 97 -16.98 4.04 18.60
CA GLU A 97 -17.72 4.27 17.35
C GLU A 97 -18.88 3.28 17.24
N LEU A 98 -20.09 3.79 17.01
CA LEU A 98 -21.26 2.99 16.67
C LEU A 98 -21.73 3.37 15.27
N MET A 99 -21.93 2.37 14.42
CA MET A 99 -22.34 2.56 13.04
C MET A 99 -23.81 2.18 12.88
N LEU A 100 -24.58 3.05 12.23
CA LEU A 100 -25.94 2.76 11.80
C LEU A 100 -25.92 2.57 10.28
N ILE A 101 -26.09 1.33 9.85
CA ILE A 101 -25.93 0.92 8.45
C ILE A 101 -27.30 0.73 7.82
N PHE A 102 -27.50 1.39 6.68
CA PHE A 102 -28.67 1.29 5.82
C PHE A 102 -28.27 0.49 4.58
N GLU A 103 -28.94 -0.62 4.32
CA GLU A 103 -28.72 -1.44 3.13
C GLU A 103 -29.88 -1.26 2.15
N ASP A 104 -29.55 -0.99 0.88
CA ASP A 104 -30.49 -0.75 -0.22
C ASP A 104 -31.50 0.39 0.04
N CYS A 105 -31.21 1.28 1.00
CA CYS A 105 -31.99 2.47 1.36
C CYS A 105 -31.06 3.59 1.89
N ALA A 106 -31.56 4.82 1.94
CA ALA A 106 -30.85 5.97 2.48
C ALA A 106 -31.74 6.76 3.44
N PRO A 107 -31.21 7.32 4.55
CA PRO A 107 -31.98 8.16 5.46
C PRO A 107 -32.44 9.43 4.73
N SER A 108 -33.68 9.85 4.94
CA SER A 108 -34.20 11.08 4.31
C SER A 108 -33.63 12.35 4.95
N ASP A 109 -33.34 12.28 6.25
CA ASP A 109 -32.75 13.34 7.08
C ASP A 109 -31.84 12.72 8.16
N THR A 110 -31.08 13.55 8.89
CA THR A 110 -30.31 13.09 10.06
C THR A 110 -31.25 12.44 11.11
N PRO A 111 -31.09 11.14 11.43
CA PRO A 111 -32.00 10.45 12.32
C PRO A 111 -31.99 11.06 13.73
N ARG A 112 -33.17 11.33 14.29
CA ARG A 112 -33.30 11.73 15.69
C ARG A 112 -33.17 10.49 16.58
N LEU A 113 -32.01 10.32 17.20
CA LEU A 113 -31.74 9.19 18.08
C LEU A 113 -32.54 9.32 19.40
N PRO A 114 -32.98 8.19 19.98
CA PRO A 114 -33.60 8.19 21.30
C PRO A 114 -32.59 8.59 22.37
N LYS A 115 -33.01 9.44 23.32
CA LYS A 115 -32.19 9.81 24.46
C LYS A 115 -32.15 8.63 25.44
N VAL A 116 -30.96 8.11 25.73
CA VAL A 116 -30.75 6.99 26.65
C VAL A 116 -29.96 7.49 27.86
N ASP A 117 -30.40 7.16 29.08
CA ASP A 117 -29.71 7.60 30.30
C ASP A 117 -28.30 6.99 30.37
N GLY A 118 -27.32 7.83 30.72
CA GLY A 118 -25.92 7.43 30.79
C GLY A 118 -25.19 7.26 29.46
N LEU A 119 -25.84 7.41 28.29
CA LEU A 119 -25.19 7.30 26.97
C LEU A 119 -25.40 8.58 26.14
N THR A 120 -24.31 9.20 25.73
CA THR A 120 -24.32 10.32 24.77
C THR A 120 -23.87 9.83 23.41
N LEU A 121 -24.67 10.09 22.37
CA LEU A 121 -24.38 9.75 20.97
C LEU A 121 -24.24 11.06 20.19
N GLU A 122 -23.05 11.32 19.66
CA GLU A 122 -22.76 12.49 18.82
C GLU A 122 -22.53 12.04 17.38
N PHE A 123 -23.07 12.76 16.40
CA PHE A 123 -22.89 12.42 14.99
C PHE A 123 -21.45 12.73 14.54
N ALA A 124 -20.72 11.71 14.11
CA ALA A 124 -19.30 11.81 13.74
C ALA A 124 -19.08 11.89 12.22
N GLY A 125 -20.00 11.35 11.42
CA GLY A 125 -19.92 11.45 9.96
C GLY A 125 -20.85 10.49 9.22
N GLN A 126 -20.84 10.59 7.90
CA GLN A 126 -21.59 9.71 7.00
C GLN A 126 -20.68 9.22 5.88
N SER A 127 -20.82 7.95 5.51
CA SER A 127 -20.16 7.33 4.37
C SER A 127 -21.18 6.63 3.50
N THR A 128 -20.96 6.64 2.18
CA THR A 128 -21.79 5.92 1.21
C THR A 128 -20.91 4.95 0.44
N SER A 129 -21.29 3.68 0.41
CA SER A 129 -20.59 2.64 -0.33
C SER A 129 -21.53 2.00 -1.34
N THR A 130 -21.11 1.94 -2.60
CA THR A 130 -21.80 1.17 -3.64
C THR A 130 -20.97 -0.06 -3.94
N SER A 131 -21.52 -1.24 -3.64
CA SER A 131 -20.91 -2.52 -3.97
C SER A 131 -21.65 -3.18 -5.12
N ILE A 132 -20.92 -3.79 -6.04
CA ILE A 132 -21.47 -4.52 -7.18
C ILE A 132 -20.89 -5.93 -7.15
N ILE A 133 -21.69 -6.90 -6.72
CA ILE A 133 -21.29 -8.32 -6.62
C ILE A 133 -22.21 -9.13 -7.53
N ASN A 134 -21.63 -9.95 -8.43
CA ASN A 134 -22.37 -10.82 -9.35
C ASN A 134 -23.51 -10.09 -10.10
N PHE A 135 -23.18 -8.98 -10.79
CA PHE A 135 -24.14 -8.11 -11.50
C PHE A 135 -25.24 -7.47 -10.64
N THR A 136 -25.20 -7.64 -9.32
CA THR A 136 -26.17 -7.02 -8.42
C THR A 136 -25.54 -5.83 -7.72
N ARG A 137 -26.10 -4.63 -7.94
CA ARG A 137 -25.75 -3.40 -7.24
C ARG A 137 -26.43 -3.38 -5.87
N SER A 138 -25.65 -3.21 -4.82
CA SER A 138 -26.10 -2.92 -3.45
C SER A 138 -25.53 -1.57 -3.03
N ASP A 139 -26.40 -0.66 -2.61
CA ASP A 139 -25.99 0.64 -2.08
C ASP A 139 -26.13 0.58 -0.55
N SER A 140 -25.08 0.93 0.18
CA SER A 140 -25.11 1.07 1.64
C SER A 140 -24.74 2.47 2.07
N VAL A 141 -25.51 3.00 3.02
CA VAL A 141 -25.24 4.29 3.67
C VAL A 141 -24.92 4.01 5.13
N THR A 142 -23.79 4.48 5.62
CA THR A 142 -23.37 4.29 7.01
C THR A 142 -23.26 5.62 7.72
N LEU A 143 -23.99 5.76 8.83
CA LEU A 143 -23.87 6.90 9.74
C LEU A 143 -23.02 6.48 10.94
N THR A 144 -21.94 7.21 11.19
CA THR A 144 -21.04 6.95 12.32
C THR A 144 -21.40 7.89 13.48
N TYR A 145 -21.54 7.31 14.67
CA TYR A 145 -21.81 8.02 15.91
C TYR A 145 -20.70 7.78 16.93
N ALA A 146 -20.22 8.86 17.55
CA ALA A 146 -19.36 8.82 18.73
C ALA A 146 -20.22 8.55 19.97
N ALA A 147 -20.10 7.34 20.51
CA ALA A 147 -20.83 6.88 21.69
C ALA A 147 -19.95 7.01 22.93
N ARG A 148 -20.44 7.75 23.94
CA ARG A 148 -19.75 7.91 25.22
C ARG A 148 -20.64 7.50 26.39
N LEU A 149 -20.16 6.53 27.15
CA LEU A 149 -20.82 6.03 28.34
C LEU A 149 -20.40 6.86 29.58
N SER A 150 -21.37 7.51 30.22
CA SER A 150 -21.16 8.41 31.36
C SER A 150 -21.23 7.70 32.72
N LYS A 151 -21.92 6.56 32.81
CA LYS A 151 -22.11 5.77 34.04
C LYS A 151 -21.85 4.28 33.78
N LYS A 152 -21.32 3.57 34.76
CA LYS A 152 -21.07 2.11 34.68
C LYS A 152 -22.38 1.32 34.83
N GLN A 153 -23.24 1.37 33.82
CA GLN A 153 -24.55 0.72 33.80
C GLN A 153 -24.79 0.08 32.42
N ARG A 154 -25.57 -1.01 32.39
CA ARG A 154 -26.09 -1.59 31.15
C ARG A 154 -26.93 -0.56 30.40
N VAL A 155 -26.64 -0.38 29.12
CA VAL A 155 -27.34 0.56 28.26
C VAL A 155 -28.09 -0.19 27.17
N THR A 156 -29.34 0.21 26.95
CA THR A 156 -30.18 -0.36 25.89
C THR A 156 -30.69 0.78 25.01
N ILE A 157 -30.31 0.75 23.73
CA ILE A 157 -30.85 1.66 22.72
C ILE A 157 -32.15 1.04 22.21
N PRO A 158 -33.31 1.64 22.48
CA PRO A 158 -34.60 1.07 22.07
C PRO A 158 -34.74 1.12 20.56
N ALA A 159 -35.55 0.20 20.01
CA ALA A 159 -35.95 0.24 18.61
C ALA A 159 -36.73 1.53 18.31
N PHE A 160 -36.35 2.26 17.28
CA PHE A 160 -37.02 3.50 16.84
C PHE A 160 -37.27 3.50 15.33
N GLU A 161 -38.24 4.31 14.90
CA GLU A 161 -38.58 4.47 13.48
C GLU A 161 -37.72 5.55 12.82
N ILE A 162 -37.20 5.23 11.64
CA ILE A 162 -36.42 6.15 10.80
C ILE A 162 -37.10 6.29 9.45
N ALA A 163 -37.27 7.53 9.00
CA ALA A 163 -37.71 7.83 7.64
C ALA A 163 -36.56 7.61 6.66
N THR A 164 -36.78 6.77 5.65
CA THR A 164 -35.85 6.55 4.54
C THR A 164 -36.50 6.96 3.24
N ASN A 165 -35.68 7.12 2.20
CA ASN A 165 -36.12 7.38 0.83
C ASN A 165 -37.08 6.33 0.25
N LYS A 166 -37.19 5.15 0.87
CA LYS A 166 -38.03 4.03 0.42
C LYS A 166 -39.09 3.59 1.44
N GLY A 167 -39.33 4.39 2.48
CA GLY A 167 -40.34 4.14 3.50
C GLY A 167 -39.82 4.28 4.93
N LYS A 168 -40.67 4.02 5.92
CA LYS A 168 -40.25 3.99 7.33
C LYS A 168 -39.70 2.61 7.68
N LEU A 169 -38.51 2.57 8.26
CA LEU A 169 -37.88 1.35 8.75
C LEU A 169 -37.66 1.44 10.26
N ARG A 170 -37.77 0.29 10.94
CA ARG A 170 -37.59 0.19 12.39
C ARG A 170 -36.23 -0.42 12.70
N THR A 171 -35.44 0.26 13.52
CA THR A 171 -34.13 -0.24 13.95
C THR A 171 -34.28 -1.36 14.98
N PRO A 172 -33.38 -2.37 14.99
CA PRO A 172 -33.34 -3.37 16.05
C PRO A 172 -32.85 -2.75 17.37
N VAL A 173 -33.24 -3.36 18.49
CA VAL A 173 -32.74 -2.98 19.82
C VAL A 173 -31.26 -3.32 19.91
N ALA A 174 -30.44 -2.39 20.39
CA ALA A 174 -29.01 -2.62 20.65
C ALA A 174 -28.74 -2.61 22.17
N ILE A 175 -27.99 -3.61 22.66
CA ILE A 175 -27.73 -3.81 24.08
C ILE A 175 -26.23 -3.78 24.33
N PHE A 176 -25.79 -2.87 25.21
CA PHE A 176 -24.39 -2.71 25.57
C PHE A 176 -24.19 -2.91 27.07
N GLU A 177 -23.25 -3.78 27.42
CA GLU A 177 -22.80 -3.96 28.80
C GLU A 177 -21.67 -2.97 29.11
N PRO A 178 -21.54 -2.52 30.38
CA PRO A 178 -20.40 -1.73 30.80
C PRO A 178 -19.17 -2.65 30.87
N GLY A 179 -18.32 -2.66 29.84
CA GLY A 179 -17.17 -3.54 29.74
C GLY A 179 -15.84 -2.82 29.47
N SER A 180 -14.75 -3.57 29.44
CA SER A 180 -13.43 -3.10 29.01
C SER A 180 -13.49 -2.73 27.52
N ALA A 181 -12.77 -1.67 27.12
CA ALA A 181 -12.74 -1.23 25.72
C ALA A 181 -12.43 -2.42 24.79
N THR A 182 -13.11 -2.56 23.66
CA THR A 182 -12.82 -3.61 22.68
C THR A 182 -11.93 -3.10 21.56
N VAL A 183 -11.11 -3.96 20.96
CA VAL A 183 -10.28 -3.57 19.81
C VAL A 183 -11.11 -3.62 18.52
N GLY A 184 -11.65 -2.46 18.13
CA GLY A 184 -12.54 -2.32 16.98
C GLY A 184 -13.77 -3.22 17.11
N ASN A 185 -14.18 -3.83 15.99
CA ASN A 185 -15.33 -4.73 15.92
C ASN A 185 -14.99 -6.20 16.20
N THR A 186 -13.79 -6.50 16.71
CA THR A 186 -13.34 -7.89 16.92
C THR A 186 -14.04 -8.60 18.09
N GLY A 187 -14.67 -7.85 18.99
CA GLY A 187 -15.26 -8.37 20.22
C GLY A 187 -14.24 -8.76 21.29
N VAL A 188 -12.93 -8.58 21.05
CA VAL A 188 -11.85 -8.86 21.99
C VAL A 188 -11.59 -7.63 22.87
N SER A 189 -11.48 -7.82 24.18
CA SER A 189 -11.15 -6.75 25.11
C SER A 189 -9.70 -6.26 24.95
N LEU A 190 -9.50 -4.96 25.18
CA LEU A 190 -8.22 -4.26 25.07
C LEU A 190 -7.17 -4.87 25.97
N GLU A 191 -7.55 -5.36 27.16
CA GLU A 191 -6.65 -6.00 28.11
C GLU A 191 -6.02 -7.32 27.59
N ASN A 192 -6.69 -8.00 26.65
CA ASN A 192 -6.12 -9.17 25.98
C ASN A 192 -5.19 -8.73 24.83
N ALA A 193 -5.57 -7.67 24.11
CA ALA A 193 -4.81 -7.17 22.98
C ALA A 193 -3.54 -6.41 23.39
N ALA A 194 -3.59 -5.63 24.48
CA ALA A 194 -2.54 -4.78 24.99
C ALA A 194 -2.46 -4.84 26.51
N ASN A 195 -1.25 -4.84 27.04
CA ASN A 195 -0.99 -4.87 28.47
C ASN A 195 0.05 -3.82 28.83
N SER A 196 -0.10 -3.21 30.00
CA SER A 196 0.90 -2.29 30.53
C SER A 196 1.18 -2.60 31.99
N ARG A 197 2.46 -2.53 32.36
CA ARG A 197 2.93 -2.96 33.68
C ARG A 197 3.98 -1.99 34.19
N LEU A 198 3.74 -1.46 35.39
CA LEU A 198 4.73 -0.73 36.17
C LEU A 198 5.18 -1.62 37.33
N VAL A 199 6.50 -1.78 37.51
CA VAL A 199 7.07 -2.59 38.59
C VAL A 199 8.26 -1.85 39.21
N ALA A 200 8.29 -1.78 40.54
CA ALA A 200 9.48 -1.37 41.28
C ALA A 200 10.41 -2.55 41.53
N ALA A 201 11.70 -2.36 41.25
CA ALA A 201 12.73 -3.34 41.48
C ALA A 201 13.84 -2.71 42.35
N PRO A 202 14.03 -3.17 43.60
CA PRO A 202 13.25 -4.19 44.32
C PRO A 202 11.86 -3.70 44.79
N ALA A 203 10.98 -4.63 45.20
CA ALA A 203 9.62 -4.30 45.68
C ALA A 203 9.57 -3.73 47.11
N SER A 204 10.68 -3.82 47.84
CA SER A 204 10.86 -3.17 49.14
C SER A 204 12.21 -2.47 49.19
N VAL A 205 12.19 -1.21 49.64
CA VAL A 205 13.33 -0.29 49.62
C VAL A 205 13.41 0.45 50.96
N TRP A 206 14.56 0.99 51.33
CA TRP A 206 14.69 1.90 52.47
C TRP A 206 14.26 3.32 52.12
N ALA A 207 13.82 4.10 53.10
CA ALA A 207 13.57 5.53 52.91
C ALA A 207 14.87 6.23 52.45
N GLY A 208 14.80 6.92 51.31
CA GLY A 208 15.95 7.55 50.65
C GLY A 208 16.80 6.62 49.76
N GLU A 209 16.48 5.33 49.65
CA GLU A 209 17.18 4.43 48.74
C GLU A 209 16.81 4.72 47.28
N VAL A 210 17.83 4.75 46.41
CA VAL A 210 17.64 4.86 44.95
C VAL A 210 17.30 3.48 44.40
N PHE A 211 16.12 3.33 43.81
CA PHE A 211 15.66 2.09 43.18
C PHE A 211 15.22 2.30 41.73
N THR A 212 15.01 1.21 41.00
CA THR A 212 14.62 1.26 39.58
C THR A 212 13.13 0.97 39.41
N LEU A 213 12.45 1.78 38.61
CA LEU A 213 11.12 1.55 38.11
C LEU A 213 11.21 1.06 36.66
N ASN A 214 10.58 -0.08 36.39
CA ASN A 214 10.46 -0.65 35.06
C ASN A 214 9.01 -0.52 34.60
N TYR A 215 8.80 0.18 33.51
CA TYR A 215 7.50 0.30 32.84
C TYR A 215 7.55 -0.41 31.50
N THR A 216 6.60 -1.29 31.23
CA THR A 216 6.48 -2.02 29.98
C THR A 216 5.09 -1.83 29.40
N LEU A 217 5.00 -1.48 28.12
CA LEU A 217 3.77 -1.48 27.33
C LEU A 217 3.95 -2.49 26.19
N ASP A 218 3.07 -3.47 26.12
CA ASP A 218 3.11 -4.52 25.10
C ASP A 218 1.74 -4.75 24.46
N ALA A 219 1.76 -5.27 23.24
CA ALA A 219 0.57 -5.64 22.52
C ALA A 219 0.82 -6.87 21.63
N ALA A 220 -0.25 -7.61 21.36
CA ALA A 220 -0.17 -8.76 20.47
C ALA A 220 0.13 -8.31 19.03
N ARG A 221 1.10 -8.98 18.39
CA ARG A 221 1.52 -8.65 17.02
C ARG A 221 0.41 -8.79 15.98
N SER A 222 -0.60 -9.62 16.27
CA SER A 222 -1.81 -9.82 15.46
C SER A 222 -2.55 -8.51 15.18
N TYR A 223 -2.50 -7.55 16.12
CA TYR A 223 -3.10 -6.21 15.98
C TYR A 223 -2.16 -5.15 15.40
N PHE A 224 -0.98 -5.54 14.89
CA PHE A 224 0.02 -4.64 14.28
C PHE A 224 0.24 -3.35 15.09
N PRO A 225 0.61 -3.44 16.38
CA PRO A 225 0.65 -2.27 17.25
C PRO A 225 1.63 -1.22 16.75
N ASP A 226 1.20 0.04 16.79
CA ASP A 226 2.04 1.22 16.62
C ASP A 226 2.07 1.98 17.95
N PHE A 227 3.22 1.90 18.63
CA PHE A 227 3.47 2.58 19.91
C PHE A 227 3.71 4.09 19.72
N GLY A 228 3.83 4.57 18.48
CA GLY A 228 4.05 5.95 18.12
C GLY A 228 5.28 6.57 18.79
N ARG A 229 5.28 7.91 18.87
CA ARG A 229 6.11 8.68 19.83
C ARG A 229 5.30 9.01 21.09
N GLY A 230 4.38 8.12 21.48
CA GLY A 230 3.42 8.39 22.56
C GLY A 230 4.14 8.86 23.82
N GLN A 231 3.79 10.05 24.29
CA GLN A 231 4.38 10.61 25.50
C GLN A 231 3.83 9.82 26.70
N ILE A 232 4.73 9.41 27.60
CA ILE A 232 4.34 8.74 28.84
C ILE A 232 3.70 9.78 29.75
N GLU A 233 2.44 9.56 30.11
CA GLU A 233 1.76 10.36 31.12
C GLU A 233 1.87 9.63 32.47
N TRP A 234 2.72 10.16 33.35
CA TRP A 234 2.93 9.61 34.69
C TRP A 234 3.22 10.71 35.68
N ASN A 235 2.48 10.74 36.79
CA ASN A 235 2.80 11.58 37.93
C ASN A 235 3.71 10.80 38.89
N ALA A 236 4.94 11.27 39.06
CA ALA A 236 5.91 10.64 39.94
C ALA A 236 5.57 10.75 41.44
N GLU A 237 4.74 11.73 41.84
CA GLU A 237 4.46 11.98 43.26
C GLU A 237 3.87 10.74 43.96
N PRO A 238 4.31 10.43 45.19
CA PRO A 238 5.23 11.21 46.05
C PRO A 238 6.72 10.84 45.89
N LEU A 239 7.09 10.13 44.82
CA LEU A 239 8.49 9.84 44.50
C LEU A 239 9.19 11.07 43.90
N VAL A 240 10.51 11.11 44.07
CA VAL A 240 11.37 11.95 43.24
C VAL A 240 12.04 11.01 42.23
N SER A 241 11.81 11.22 40.94
CA SER A 241 12.31 10.35 39.87
C SER A 241 13.14 11.10 38.84
N GLU A 242 13.95 10.35 38.11
CA GLU A 242 14.57 10.82 36.86
C GLU A 242 13.58 10.73 35.69
N ASP A 243 13.96 11.33 34.57
CA ASP A 243 13.26 11.11 33.30
C ASP A 243 13.34 9.64 32.88
N TRP A 244 12.33 9.19 32.14
CA TRP A 244 12.33 7.85 31.57
C TRP A 244 13.50 7.68 30.58
N SER A 245 14.13 6.50 30.62
CA SER A 245 15.13 6.10 29.65
C SER A 245 14.56 6.10 28.23
N ARG A 246 15.47 6.04 27.25
CA ARG A 246 15.06 5.71 25.88
C ARG A 246 14.35 4.34 25.88
N PRO A 247 13.30 4.17 25.05
CA PRO A 247 12.57 2.92 24.97
C PRO A 247 13.46 1.79 24.43
N GLU A 248 13.41 0.65 25.10
CA GLU A 248 14.02 -0.60 24.65
C GLU A 248 12.93 -1.48 24.02
N PRO A 249 13.09 -1.98 22.78
CA PRO A 249 12.11 -2.86 22.18
C PRO A 249 12.07 -4.21 22.92
N LEU A 250 10.86 -4.74 23.10
CA LEU A 250 10.60 -6.04 23.70
C LEU A 250 9.89 -6.93 22.69
N ASP A 251 10.34 -8.16 22.53
CA ASP A 251 9.65 -9.19 21.78
C ASP A 251 9.61 -10.47 22.63
N PHE A 252 8.42 -11.00 22.87
CA PHE A 252 8.23 -12.21 23.66
C PHE A 252 6.94 -12.93 23.25
N ARG A 253 6.69 -14.10 23.84
CA ARG A 253 5.47 -14.88 23.60
C ARG A 253 4.74 -15.10 24.91
N THR A 254 3.44 -14.85 24.92
CA THR A 254 2.57 -15.20 26.05
C THR A 254 1.62 -16.30 25.59
N GLY A 255 1.89 -17.53 26.03
CA GLY A 255 1.22 -18.71 25.48
C GLY A 255 1.50 -18.90 23.99
N ALA A 256 0.45 -18.97 23.17
CA ALA A 256 0.57 -19.13 21.72
C ALA A 256 0.74 -17.78 20.96
N GLU A 257 0.49 -16.63 21.60
CA GLU A 257 0.43 -15.34 20.92
C GLU A 257 1.78 -14.57 21.01
N PRO A 258 2.41 -14.21 19.87
CA PRO A 258 3.60 -13.36 19.88
C PRO A 258 3.21 -11.91 20.21
N ARG A 259 3.95 -11.32 21.15
CA ARG A 259 3.76 -9.95 21.61
C ARG A 259 5.02 -9.13 21.36
N THR A 260 4.80 -7.85 21.12
CA THR A 260 5.87 -6.86 20.95
C THR A 260 5.55 -5.66 21.82
N GLY A 261 6.56 -4.88 22.22
CA GLY A 261 6.37 -3.81 23.19
C GLY A 261 7.58 -2.92 23.36
N LEU A 262 7.45 -1.95 24.27
CA LEU A 262 8.51 -1.05 24.68
C LEU A 262 8.71 -1.14 26.20
N ALA A 263 9.96 -1.17 26.63
CA ALA A 263 10.39 -1.06 28.01
C ALA A 263 11.03 0.31 28.26
N TYR A 264 10.64 0.93 29.37
CA TYR A 264 11.23 2.16 29.89
C TYR A 264 11.74 1.90 31.30
N ARG A 265 12.88 2.50 31.63
CA ARG A 265 13.46 2.45 32.97
C ARG A 265 13.63 3.86 33.50
N THR A 266 13.30 4.08 34.76
CA THR A 266 13.69 5.29 35.49
C THR A 266 14.18 4.92 36.88
N ARG A 267 14.94 5.80 37.50
CA ARG A 267 15.32 5.68 38.91
C ARG A 267 14.47 6.61 39.74
N ALA A 268 14.21 6.22 40.98
CA ALA A 268 13.44 7.03 41.91
C ALA A 268 13.90 6.82 43.35
N ILE A 269 13.53 7.78 44.21
CA ILE A 269 13.65 7.69 45.67
C ILE A 269 12.29 7.91 46.32
N ALA A 270 12.05 7.22 47.43
CA ALA A 270 10.89 7.42 48.29
C ALA A 270 11.35 7.99 49.64
N ARG A 271 10.75 9.12 50.07
CA ARG A 271 11.15 9.81 51.31
C ARG A 271 10.41 9.28 52.54
N THR A 272 9.13 8.97 52.36
CA THR A 272 8.23 8.62 53.47
C THR A 272 8.19 7.11 53.65
N PRO A 273 8.47 6.58 54.87
CA PRO A 273 8.33 5.16 55.15
C PRO A 273 6.85 4.73 55.19
N GLY A 274 6.59 3.47 54.84
CA GLY A 274 5.27 2.86 54.77
C GLY A 274 4.96 2.22 53.42
N SER A 275 3.77 1.62 53.31
CA SER A 275 3.26 1.05 52.06
C SER A 275 2.78 2.17 51.14
N LEU A 276 3.56 2.46 50.10
CA LEU A 276 3.29 3.53 49.15
C LEU A 276 2.65 2.97 47.87
N ARG A 277 1.46 3.44 47.52
CA ARG A 277 0.82 3.11 46.24
C ARG A 277 1.33 4.05 45.15
N LEU A 278 1.96 3.49 44.11
CA LEU A 278 2.47 4.27 42.98
C LEU A 278 1.33 4.66 42.04
N ASN A 279 1.45 5.83 41.41
CA ASN A 279 0.52 6.25 40.38
C ASN A 279 0.66 5.37 39.14
N ALA A 280 -0.48 5.08 38.51
CA ALA A 280 -0.52 4.37 37.24
C ALA A 280 0.11 5.22 36.13
N VAL A 281 0.70 4.53 35.16
CA VAL A 281 1.26 5.14 33.94
C VAL A 281 0.23 4.99 32.84
N THR A 282 -0.04 6.06 32.10
CA THR A 282 -0.93 6.03 30.93
C THR A 282 -0.16 6.34 29.66
N GLN A 283 -0.39 5.55 28.61
CA GLN A 283 0.22 5.76 27.30
C GLN A 283 -0.77 5.42 26.19
N LEU A 284 -0.72 6.20 25.11
CA LEU A 284 -1.53 5.98 23.92
C LEU A 284 -0.87 4.91 23.01
N LEU A 285 -1.70 4.03 22.47
CA LEU A 285 -1.32 2.92 21.61
C LEU A 285 -2.26 2.83 20.41
N ASN A 286 -1.72 2.78 19.20
CA ASN A 286 -2.51 2.59 18.00
C ASN A 286 -2.56 1.10 17.64
N LEU A 287 -3.76 0.55 17.49
CA LEU A 287 -3.97 -0.86 17.10
C LEU A 287 -4.72 -0.93 15.78
N SER A 288 -4.34 -1.89 14.92
CA SER A 288 -5.03 -2.18 13.67
C SER A 288 -6.37 -2.86 13.95
N VAL A 289 -7.46 -2.20 13.61
CA VAL A 289 -8.85 -2.68 13.83
C VAL A 289 -9.49 -3.30 12.59
N GLY A 290 -8.84 -3.21 11.43
CA GLY A 290 -9.33 -3.77 10.18
C GLY A 290 -8.48 -3.40 8.99
N VAL A 291 -8.91 -3.83 7.81
CA VAL A 291 -8.28 -3.50 6.53
C VAL A 291 -9.36 -3.02 5.57
N THR A 292 -9.16 -1.86 4.97
CA THR A 292 -10.02 -1.30 3.91
C THR A 292 -9.33 -1.40 2.56
N GLY A 293 -10.11 -1.54 1.48
CA GLY A 293 -9.59 -1.64 0.11
C GLY A 293 -9.54 -3.08 -0.41
N PHE A 294 -9.20 -3.23 -1.69
CA PHE A 294 -9.21 -4.52 -2.38
C PHE A 294 -7.83 -4.88 -2.95
N GLY A 295 -7.45 -6.16 -2.84
CA GLY A 295 -6.19 -6.67 -3.37
C GLY A 295 -4.98 -5.92 -2.82
N PHE A 296 -4.14 -5.40 -3.72
CA PHE A 296 -2.90 -4.69 -3.38
C PHE A 296 -3.11 -3.27 -2.84
N PHE A 297 -4.33 -2.73 -2.84
CA PHE A 297 -4.66 -1.40 -2.29
C PHE A 297 -5.18 -1.48 -0.85
N GLN A 298 -4.92 -2.59 -0.15
CA GLN A 298 -5.32 -2.77 1.23
C GLN A 298 -4.55 -1.83 2.17
N GLN A 299 -5.28 -1.00 2.89
CA GLN A 299 -4.77 -0.13 3.95
C GLN A 299 -5.31 -0.61 5.30
N ARG A 300 -4.41 -0.77 6.28
CA ARG A 300 -4.83 -1.05 7.66
C ARG A 300 -5.45 0.19 8.27
N GLN A 301 -6.57 0.02 8.95
CA GLN A 301 -7.17 1.07 9.76
C GLN A 301 -6.67 0.96 11.19
N TYR A 302 -6.17 2.07 11.73
CA TYR A 302 -5.67 2.17 13.09
C TYR A 302 -6.63 2.97 13.96
N GLN A 303 -6.87 2.48 15.17
CA GLN A 303 -7.59 3.20 16.21
C GLN A 303 -6.67 3.40 17.42
N GLN A 304 -6.74 4.58 18.03
CA GLN A 304 -5.93 4.93 19.19
C GLN A 304 -6.64 4.51 20.48
N TYR A 305 -5.91 3.84 21.36
CA TYR A 305 -6.37 3.38 22.67
C TYR A 305 -5.48 3.97 23.76
N SER A 306 -6.10 4.35 24.88
CA SER A 306 -5.38 4.73 26.10
C SER A 306 -5.20 3.50 26.97
N VAL A 307 -3.95 3.07 27.18
CA VAL A 307 -3.61 1.92 28.01
C VAL A 307 -3.01 2.43 29.32
N THR A 308 -3.62 2.05 30.44
CA THR A 308 -3.20 2.47 31.78
C THR A 308 -2.70 1.26 32.57
N SER A 309 -1.55 1.42 33.23
CA SER A 309 -0.92 0.35 34.00
C SER A 309 -1.58 0.14 35.36
N SER A 310 -1.30 -1.02 35.97
CA SER A 310 -1.62 -1.20 37.39
C SER A 310 -0.79 -0.24 38.25
N ALA A 311 -1.38 0.16 39.38
CA ALA A 311 -0.74 0.99 40.40
C ALA A 311 -0.11 0.07 41.47
N PRO A 312 1.17 -0.33 41.33
CA PRO A 312 1.81 -1.25 42.27
C PRO A 312 2.00 -0.58 43.64
N VAL A 313 2.10 -1.40 44.68
CA VAL A 313 2.44 -0.96 46.04
C VAL A 313 3.93 -1.23 46.28
N LEU A 314 4.64 -0.20 46.74
CA LEU A 314 6.05 -0.22 47.13
C LEU A 314 6.15 -0.19 48.66
N GLU A 315 6.91 -1.12 49.24
CA GLU A 315 7.13 -1.16 50.69
C GLU A 315 8.39 -0.39 51.09
N VAL A 316 8.22 0.79 51.70
CA VAL A 316 9.33 1.66 52.12
C VAL A 316 9.65 1.44 53.61
N LYS A 317 10.82 0.87 53.89
CA LYS A 317 11.29 0.62 55.26
C LYS A 317 11.82 1.89 55.91
N PRO A 318 11.49 2.14 57.20
CA PRO A 318 12.10 3.23 57.94
C PRO A 318 13.58 2.97 58.16
N LEU A 319 14.40 4.02 58.17
CA LEU A 319 15.81 3.91 58.55
C LEU A 319 15.92 3.57 60.06
N PRO A 320 16.92 2.76 60.48
CA PRO A 320 17.20 2.53 61.90
C PRO A 320 17.58 3.83 62.62
N VAL A 321 17.63 3.83 63.96
CA VAL A 321 18.01 5.01 64.76
C VAL A 321 19.32 5.62 64.25
N ALA A 322 19.27 6.89 63.84
CA ALA A 322 20.39 7.56 63.18
C ALA A 322 21.53 7.83 64.19
N PRO A 323 22.80 7.52 63.84
CA PRO A 323 23.95 7.85 64.67
C PRO A 323 24.27 9.35 64.60
N ALA A 324 25.05 9.83 65.57
CA ALA A 324 25.54 11.21 65.56
C ALA A 324 26.41 11.47 64.31
N GLY A 325 26.10 12.54 63.57
CA GLY A 325 26.81 12.91 62.34
C GLY A 325 26.18 12.40 61.04
N PHE A 326 25.08 11.63 61.09
CA PHE A 326 24.31 11.29 59.89
C PHE A 326 23.56 12.52 59.35
N ASN A 327 23.72 12.81 58.06
CA ASN A 327 23.17 13.99 57.39
C ASN A 327 22.09 13.66 56.33
N GLY A 328 21.53 12.44 56.35
CA GLY A 328 20.50 12.01 55.41
C GLY A 328 21.02 11.31 54.15
N ALA A 329 22.33 11.07 54.02
CA ALA A 329 22.93 10.41 52.87
C ALA A 329 22.63 8.89 52.85
N VAL A 330 21.92 8.44 51.82
CA VAL A 330 21.54 7.03 51.59
C VAL A 330 22.02 6.59 50.21
N GLY A 331 22.81 5.52 50.15
CA GLY A 331 23.34 5.01 48.88
C GLY A 331 24.70 4.33 49.01
N ASP A 332 25.47 4.36 47.93
CA ASP A 332 26.82 3.78 47.84
C ASP A 332 27.81 4.90 47.52
N LEU A 333 28.46 5.43 48.56
CA LEU A 333 29.27 6.64 48.48
C LEU A 333 30.75 6.33 48.69
N LYS A 334 31.61 7.13 48.06
CA LYS A 334 33.07 7.12 48.24
C LYS A 334 33.55 8.54 48.51
N LEU A 335 34.42 8.69 49.51
CA LEU A 335 35.00 9.97 49.90
C LEU A 335 36.50 9.98 49.59
N ALA A 336 36.95 10.97 48.83
CA ALA A 336 38.35 11.25 48.56
C ALA A 336 38.76 12.58 49.18
N SER A 337 40.00 12.66 49.66
CA SER A 337 40.60 13.88 50.23
C SER A 337 41.93 14.15 49.54
N LYS A 338 42.11 15.38 49.06
CA LYS A 338 43.33 15.83 48.38
C LYS A 338 43.78 17.16 48.95
N ILE A 339 45.07 17.29 49.26
CA ILE A 339 45.67 18.51 49.80
C ILE A 339 46.83 18.92 48.90
N VAL A 340 46.82 20.15 48.43
CA VAL A 340 47.85 20.70 47.53
C VAL A 340 48.11 22.17 47.86
N PRO A 341 49.38 22.60 48.05
CA PRO A 341 50.60 21.80 48.21
C PRO A 341 50.76 21.19 49.62
N LEU A 342 51.62 20.17 49.77
CA LEU A 342 51.95 19.54 51.08
C LEU A 342 53.01 20.32 51.88
N THR A 343 53.69 21.26 51.23
CA THR A 343 54.70 22.15 51.80
C THR A 343 54.40 23.57 51.36
N ALA A 344 54.29 24.52 52.30
CA ALA A 344 53.96 25.92 52.02
C ALA A 344 54.71 26.85 53.00
N ALA A 345 54.95 28.11 52.65
CA ALA A 345 55.46 29.11 53.57
C ALA A 345 54.31 29.78 54.38
N VAL A 346 54.64 30.48 55.46
CA VAL A 346 53.65 31.32 56.18
C VAL A 346 53.05 32.35 55.22
N GLY A 347 51.71 32.42 55.17
CA GLY A 347 50.97 33.28 54.25
C GLY A 347 50.64 32.66 52.89
N GLU A 348 51.18 31.50 52.52
CA GLU A 348 50.85 30.82 51.27
C GLU A 348 49.59 29.93 51.40
N PRO A 349 48.63 30.02 50.46
CA PRO A 349 47.38 29.27 50.55
C PRO A 349 47.57 27.78 50.22
N ILE A 350 47.00 26.92 51.07
CA ILE A 350 46.90 25.47 50.86
C ILE A 350 45.46 25.12 50.52
N THR A 351 45.22 24.35 49.46
CA THR A 351 43.88 23.91 49.08
C THR A 351 43.63 22.49 49.59
N TRP A 352 42.59 22.33 50.40
CA TRP A 352 42.05 21.04 50.83
C TRP A 352 40.75 20.74 50.09
N THR A 353 40.80 19.82 49.14
CA THR A 353 39.65 19.36 48.36
C THR A 353 39.09 18.08 48.96
N LEU A 354 37.79 18.08 49.27
CA LEU A 354 37.01 16.87 49.56
C LEU A 354 36.09 16.56 48.38
N GLU A 355 36.05 15.30 47.97
CA GLU A 355 35.20 14.84 46.87
C GLU A 355 34.39 13.63 47.32
N LEU A 356 33.06 13.77 47.31
CA LEU A 356 32.11 12.70 47.58
C LEU A 356 31.43 12.30 46.26
N THR A 357 31.55 11.02 45.90
CA THR A 357 31.06 10.49 44.60
C THR A 357 30.34 9.16 44.80
N GLY A 358 29.25 8.93 44.06
CA GLY A 358 28.54 7.65 44.02
C GLY A 358 27.03 7.78 43.82
N PRO A 359 26.32 6.67 43.55
CA PRO A 359 24.87 6.67 43.46
C PRO A 359 24.21 6.84 44.83
N ALA A 360 23.46 7.93 45.01
CA ALA A 360 22.81 8.27 46.27
C ALA A 360 21.61 9.21 46.09
N ASN A 361 20.88 9.46 47.17
CA ASN A 361 19.80 10.46 47.24
C ASN A 361 20.32 11.90 47.24
N TRP A 362 21.05 12.31 46.20
CA TRP A 362 21.64 13.64 46.08
C TRP A 362 20.70 14.82 46.38
N PRO A 363 19.40 14.81 46.03
CA PRO A 363 18.47 15.88 46.44
C PRO A 363 18.41 16.13 47.96
N ASP A 364 18.78 15.15 48.78
CA ASP A 364 18.64 15.20 50.25
C ASP A 364 19.98 15.41 50.98
N ILE A 365 21.09 15.29 50.26
CA ILE A 365 22.43 15.48 50.82
C ILE A 365 22.70 16.98 50.89
N ALA A 366 22.64 17.57 52.09
CA ALA A 366 22.80 19.02 52.27
C ALA A 366 24.23 19.53 52.04
N GLY A 367 25.26 18.72 52.35
CA GLY A 367 26.66 19.13 52.26
C GLY A 367 27.63 18.12 52.88
N LEU A 368 28.93 18.44 52.84
CA LEU A 368 29.97 17.66 53.51
C LEU A 368 30.13 18.11 54.98
N PRO A 369 30.62 17.24 55.86
CA PRO A 369 30.83 17.55 57.26
C PRO A 369 31.90 18.64 57.45
N PRO A 370 31.77 19.48 58.48
CA PRO A 370 32.76 20.51 58.78
C PRO A 370 34.12 19.88 59.12
N ARG A 371 35.18 20.51 58.64
CA ARG A 371 36.57 20.09 58.87
C ARG A 371 37.12 20.75 60.13
N ALA A 372 37.72 19.96 61.02
CA ALA A 372 38.43 20.49 62.18
C ALA A 372 39.81 20.99 61.75
N VAL A 373 40.00 22.31 61.77
CA VAL A 373 41.28 22.97 61.44
C VAL A 373 41.84 23.64 62.70
N SER A 374 43.18 23.65 62.86
CA SER A 374 43.82 24.31 64.00
C SER A 374 43.63 25.85 63.94
N LYS A 375 43.67 26.51 65.09
CA LYS A 375 43.52 27.99 65.20
C LYS A 375 44.60 28.79 64.46
N ASN A 376 45.66 28.12 64.00
CA ASN A 376 46.77 28.75 63.29
C ASN A 376 46.53 28.86 61.77
N PHE A 377 45.36 28.42 61.27
CA PHE A 377 44.95 28.63 59.88
C PHE A 377 43.76 29.58 59.80
N GLN A 378 43.81 30.50 58.84
CA GLN A 378 42.62 31.22 58.38
C GLN A 378 41.93 30.35 57.32
N VAL A 379 40.65 30.03 57.55
CA VAL A 379 39.86 29.15 56.69
C VAL A 379 38.99 29.99 55.76
N VAL A 380 39.17 29.82 54.46
CA VAL A 380 38.27 30.37 53.43
C VAL A 380 37.60 29.20 52.74
N SER A 381 36.31 29.00 53.04
CA SER A 381 35.50 27.93 52.45
C SER A 381 34.66 28.50 51.30
N PRO A 382 35.02 28.26 50.03
CA PRO A 382 34.09 28.46 48.92
C PRO A 382 32.87 27.55 49.06
N GLN A 383 31.77 27.95 48.40
CA GLN A 383 30.53 27.17 48.37
C GLN A 383 30.77 25.79 47.74
N ALA A 384 30.20 24.73 48.33
CA ALA A 384 30.30 23.38 47.79
C ALA A 384 29.71 23.32 46.38
N LYS A 385 30.46 22.74 45.44
CA LYS A 385 30.03 22.60 44.04
C LYS A 385 29.51 21.20 43.81
N ARG A 386 28.22 21.09 43.54
CA ARG A 386 27.61 19.84 43.06
C ARG A 386 27.72 19.78 41.55
N THR A 387 28.31 18.71 41.04
CA THR A 387 28.39 18.42 39.61
C THR A 387 27.58 17.14 39.36
N PRO A 388 26.33 17.26 38.88
CA PRO A 388 25.58 16.08 38.45
C PRO A 388 26.26 15.46 37.22
N ALA A 389 26.26 14.13 37.13
CA ALA A 389 26.61 13.46 35.88
C ALA A 389 25.55 13.80 34.83
N GLU A 390 25.96 14.02 33.58
CA GLU A 390 25.05 14.44 32.48
C GLU A 390 23.77 13.61 32.45
N GLY A 391 22.63 14.28 32.73
CA GLY A 391 21.29 13.68 32.67
C GLY A 391 20.96 12.68 33.79
N LYS A 392 21.75 12.58 34.87
CA LYS A 392 21.53 11.63 35.96
C LYS A 392 21.46 12.34 37.31
N LEU A 393 20.26 12.46 37.87
CA LEU A 393 19.98 13.07 39.17
C LEU A 393 20.65 12.33 40.33
N PHE A 394 20.67 10.99 40.28
CA PHE A 394 21.18 10.15 41.37
C PHE A 394 22.66 9.80 41.26
N ASP A 395 23.32 10.17 40.16
CA ASP A 395 24.78 10.07 40.03
C ASP A 395 25.36 11.49 40.02
N SER A 396 25.91 11.93 41.13
CA SER A 396 26.56 13.23 41.23
C SER A 396 27.89 13.12 41.97
N THR A 397 28.68 14.17 41.82
CA THR A 397 29.88 14.41 42.63
C THR A 397 29.69 15.72 43.38
N LEU A 398 29.94 15.69 44.69
CA LEU A 398 29.98 16.88 45.53
C LEU A 398 31.43 17.17 45.89
N THR A 399 31.93 18.31 45.41
CA THR A 399 33.29 18.77 45.66
C THR A 399 33.27 20.01 46.54
N GLU A 400 34.03 20.01 47.62
CA GLU A 400 34.21 21.16 48.50
C GLU A 400 35.70 21.47 48.69
N ASP A 401 36.13 22.58 48.10
CA ASP A 401 37.46 23.12 48.31
C ASP A 401 37.44 23.98 49.57
N VAL A 402 38.45 23.86 50.42
CA VAL A 402 38.71 24.82 51.51
C VAL A 402 40.14 25.29 51.36
N VAL A 403 40.30 26.61 51.33
CA VAL A 403 41.61 27.26 51.30
C VAL A 403 42.02 27.55 52.74
N LEU A 404 43.21 27.08 53.10
CA LEU A 404 43.83 27.25 54.41
C LEU A 404 45.03 28.18 54.26
N VAL A 405 45.02 29.33 54.94
CA VAL A 405 46.16 30.25 54.97
C VAL A 405 46.87 30.11 56.32
N PRO A 406 48.13 29.63 56.37
CA PRO A 406 48.85 29.41 57.61
C PRO A 406 49.41 30.71 58.19
N SER A 407 49.27 30.88 59.51
CA SER A 407 49.75 32.06 60.25
C SER A 407 51.03 31.84 61.07
N LYS A 408 51.43 30.58 61.29
CA LYS A 408 52.62 30.23 62.07
C LYS A 408 53.38 29.05 61.43
N PRO A 409 54.73 29.09 61.42
CA PRO A 409 55.53 27.99 60.91
C PRO A 409 55.45 26.76 61.83
N GLY A 410 55.68 25.58 61.27
CA GLY A 410 55.62 24.30 61.98
C GLY A 410 54.97 23.18 61.18
N THR A 411 54.99 21.97 61.74
CA THR A 411 54.34 20.79 61.13
C THR A 411 52.94 20.64 61.70
N TYR A 412 51.94 20.63 60.82
CA TYR A 412 50.53 20.49 61.20
C TYR A 412 49.93 19.22 60.61
N THR A 413 49.21 18.46 61.44
CA THR A 413 48.45 17.29 61.00
C THR A 413 47.01 17.69 60.73
N LEU A 414 46.58 17.62 59.47
CA LEU A 414 45.18 17.75 59.09
C LEU A 414 44.47 16.42 59.39
N GLY A 415 43.51 16.48 60.31
CA GLY A 415 42.83 15.31 60.86
C GLY A 415 41.96 14.57 59.83
N PRO A 416 41.59 13.32 60.13
CA PRO A 416 40.68 12.55 59.29
C PRO A 416 39.29 13.21 59.25
N VAL A 417 38.63 13.15 58.10
CA VAL A 417 37.24 13.58 57.93
C VAL A 417 36.36 12.34 57.93
N ASN A 418 35.36 12.32 58.81
CA ASN A 418 34.42 11.22 58.95
C ASN A 418 33.10 11.58 58.28
N PHE A 419 32.64 10.73 57.36
CA PHE A 419 31.35 10.87 56.70
C PHE A 419 30.50 9.62 56.96
N THR A 420 29.36 9.79 57.62
CA THR A 420 28.44 8.69 57.94
C THR A 420 27.26 8.68 56.97
N TYR A 421 27.04 7.55 56.31
CA TYR A 421 25.95 7.33 55.36
C TYR A 421 25.27 5.98 55.65
N PHE A 422 24.05 5.81 55.14
CA PHE A 422 23.35 4.53 55.20
C PHE A 422 23.58 3.74 53.92
N ASP A 423 24.10 2.52 54.05
CA ASP A 423 24.28 1.60 52.92
C ASP A 423 23.06 0.65 52.85
N PRO A 424 22.15 0.84 51.88
CA PRO A 424 20.93 0.05 51.77
C PRO A 424 21.19 -1.43 51.47
N LYS A 425 22.34 -1.78 50.85
CA LYS A 425 22.71 -3.17 50.55
C LYS A 425 23.01 -3.94 51.83
N THR A 426 23.65 -3.28 52.80
CA THR A 426 23.95 -3.88 54.12
C THR A 426 22.88 -3.60 55.17
N GLY A 427 21.99 -2.64 54.93
CA GLY A 427 20.97 -2.21 55.90
C GLY A 427 21.57 -1.54 57.14
N ALA A 428 22.79 -1.01 57.05
CA ALA A 428 23.55 -0.49 58.19
C ALA A 428 24.22 0.85 57.87
N TYR A 429 24.47 1.63 58.91
CA TYR A 429 25.26 2.86 58.82
C TYR A 429 26.74 2.54 58.67
N LYS A 430 27.39 3.19 57.71
CA LYS A 430 28.84 3.09 57.47
C LYS A 430 29.46 4.48 57.60
N THR A 431 30.64 4.53 58.22
CA THR A 431 31.44 5.75 58.32
C THR A 431 32.68 5.59 57.44
N ILE A 432 32.83 6.46 56.44
CA ILE A 432 34.04 6.55 55.62
C ILE A 432 34.94 7.61 56.22
N THR A 433 36.20 7.24 56.41
CA THR A 433 37.21 8.10 57.01
C THR A 433 38.34 8.35 56.03
N THR A 434 38.71 9.61 55.83
CA THR A 434 39.86 9.99 55.00
C THR A 434 41.17 9.87 55.79
N PRO A 435 42.32 9.59 55.14
CA PRO A 435 43.60 9.54 55.82
C PRO A 435 44.01 10.92 56.36
N ALA A 436 44.62 10.95 57.54
CA ALA A 436 45.25 12.16 58.07
C ALA A 436 46.48 12.51 57.22
N THR A 437 46.67 13.80 56.95
CA THR A 437 47.78 14.28 56.10
C THR A 437 48.56 15.36 56.83
N THR A 438 49.88 15.22 56.86
CA THR A 438 50.78 16.22 57.46
C THR A 438 51.20 17.26 56.43
N VAL A 439 51.09 18.52 56.81
CA VAL A 439 51.54 19.67 56.01
C VAL A 439 52.66 20.38 56.77
N THR A 440 53.77 20.65 56.09
CA THR A 440 54.92 21.33 56.68
C THR A 440 54.91 22.79 56.26
N ILE A 441 54.90 23.69 57.25
CA ILE A 441 54.90 25.14 57.02
C ILE A 441 56.28 25.70 57.34
N ALA A 442 56.96 26.19 56.30
CA ALA A 442 58.27 26.81 56.41
C ALA A 442 58.16 28.20 57.05
N GLU A 443 59.24 28.64 57.70
CA GLU A 443 59.37 30.02 58.18
C GLU A 443 59.20 31.01 57.02
N PRO A 444 58.64 32.21 57.28
CA PRO A 444 58.54 33.24 56.26
C PRO A 444 59.93 33.52 55.71
N ASP A 445 60.11 33.33 54.40
CA ASP A 445 61.37 33.65 53.74
C ASP A 445 61.59 35.15 53.88
N THR A 446 62.57 35.53 54.70
CA THR A 446 62.93 36.92 54.93
C THR A 446 63.81 37.35 53.76
N ALA A 447 63.21 37.52 52.59
CA ALA A 447 63.81 38.31 51.53
C ALA A 447 63.52 39.80 51.84
N PRO A 448 64.55 40.66 51.96
CA PRO A 448 64.36 42.06 52.31
C PRO A 448 63.57 42.78 51.21
N MET A 449 62.51 43.46 51.64
CA MET A 449 61.84 44.48 50.86
C MET A 449 62.85 45.63 50.60
N PRO A 450 63.22 45.96 49.35
CA PRO A 450 64.00 47.16 49.10
C PRO A 450 63.06 48.37 49.19
N ALA A 451 63.31 49.24 50.16
CA ALA A 451 62.88 50.62 50.08
C ALA A 451 63.78 51.34 49.07
N GLY A 452 63.23 51.70 47.92
CA GLY A 452 63.96 52.41 46.86
C GLY A 452 63.06 52.65 45.67
N GLY A 453 62.38 53.80 45.67
CA GLY A 453 61.55 54.22 44.55
C GLY A 453 62.39 54.43 43.29
N LEU A 454 61.87 53.99 42.15
CA LEU A 454 62.22 54.48 40.82
C LEU A 454 60.98 54.41 39.93
N ALA A 455 60.51 55.62 39.61
CA ALA A 455 59.82 56.05 38.40
C ALA A 455 59.32 54.98 37.41
N LEU A 456 58.00 54.93 37.22
CA LEU A 456 57.42 54.57 35.94
C LEU A 456 57.73 55.69 34.93
N ASN A 457 58.93 55.65 34.36
CA ASN A 457 59.23 56.42 33.16
C ASN A 457 58.63 55.69 31.95
N VAL A 458 57.48 56.21 31.54
CA VAL A 458 56.94 56.14 30.18
C VAL A 458 58.04 56.51 29.19
N MET A 459 58.28 55.67 28.18
CA MET A 459 58.80 56.14 26.88
C MET A 459 57.59 56.62 26.06
N PRO A 460 57.68 57.79 25.38
CA PRO A 460 56.51 58.54 24.92
C PRO A 460 55.93 58.04 23.58
N PRO A 461 54.71 58.48 23.25
CA PRO A 461 54.12 58.38 21.93
C PRO A 461 54.65 59.49 21.00
N ALA A 462 54.76 59.21 19.71
CA ALA A 462 54.81 60.21 18.65
C ALA A 462 54.17 59.57 17.41
N SER A 463 53.25 60.18 16.69
CA SER A 463 52.67 61.52 16.77
C SER A 463 51.40 61.51 15.92
N GLY A 464 50.36 62.17 16.41
CA GLY A 464 49.09 62.37 15.74
C GLY A 464 48.25 63.32 16.56
N ASP A 465 48.40 64.61 16.26
CA ASP A 465 47.87 65.77 16.99
C ASP A 465 46.33 65.83 17.06
N PRO A 466 45.80 66.65 17.99
CA PRO A 466 44.48 66.50 18.58
C PRO A 466 43.45 67.34 17.84
N SER A 467 42.21 66.88 17.83
CA SER A 467 41.06 67.76 18.05
C SER A 467 39.77 66.96 18.19
N ARG A 468 39.07 67.30 19.27
CA ARG A 468 37.60 67.36 19.34
C ARG A 468 36.89 66.01 19.47
N VAL A 469 36.59 65.71 20.74
CA VAL A 469 35.32 65.13 21.17
C VAL A 469 34.19 65.74 20.34
N ASN A 470 33.71 64.97 19.37
CA ASN A 470 32.44 65.15 18.69
C ASN A 470 31.96 63.74 18.36
N ALA A 471 30.86 63.34 18.98
CA ALA A 471 30.17 62.09 18.72
C ALA A 471 29.89 61.91 17.22
N PRO A 472 30.34 60.80 16.60
CA PRO A 472 29.65 60.24 15.46
C PRO A 472 28.82 59.06 15.96
N LYS A 473 27.53 59.11 15.64
CA LYS A 473 26.63 57.95 15.65
C LYS A 473 27.41 56.72 15.19
N ASN A 474 27.61 55.74 16.10
CA ASN A 474 28.00 54.40 15.68
C ASN A 474 26.87 53.92 14.77
N LYS A 475 27.08 54.09 13.47
CA LYS A 475 26.32 53.44 12.43
C LYS A 475 26.61 51.97 12.69
N ILE A 476 25.63 51.29 13.28
CA ILE A 476 25.55 49.84 13.29
C ILE A 476 25.77 49.44 11.83
N LEU A 477 26.97 48.98 11.51
CA LEU A 477 27.17 48.25 10.27
C LEU A 477 26.27 47.02 10.45
N PRO A 478 25.25 46.83 9.60
CA PRO A 478 24.41 45.67 9.71
C PRO A 478 25.34 44.46 9.64
N VAL A 479 25.24 43.60 10.66
CA VAL A 479 25.69 42.21 10.57
C VAL A 479 25.34 41.74 9.16
N PRO A 480 26.29 41.30 8.32
CA PRO A 480 25.92 40.79 7.02
C PRO A 480 24.90 39.69 7.28
N ALA A 481 23.70 39.87 6.73
CA ALA A 481 22.61 38.92 6.89
C ALA A 481 23.16 37.51 6.63
N PRO A 482 22.70 36.48 7.38
CA PRO A 482 23.04 35.10 7.00
C PRO A 482 22.75 34.99 5.51
N LEU A 483 23.77 34.52 4.75
CA LEU A 483 23.69 34.35 3.30
C LEU A 483 22.28 33.85 2.99
N ALA A 484 21.51 34.69 2.29
CA ALA A 484 20.17 34.30 1.86
C ALA A 484 20.33 32.94 1.19
N LEU A 485 19.55 31.95 1.62
CA LEU A 485 19.46 30.66 0.94
C LEU A 485 19.44 30.94 -0.56
N PRO A 486 20.35 30.35 -1.36
CA PRO A 486 20.45 30.64 -2.78
C PRO A 486 19.06 30.52 -3.40
N ARG A 487 18.49 31.64 -3.85
CA ARG A 487 17.26 31.65 -4.65
C ARG A 487 17.56 31.31 -6.11
N ASP A 488 18.83 31.32 -6.47
CA ASP A 488 19.30 30.84 -7.76
C ASP A 488 19.43 29.31 -7.71
N PRO A 489 18.89 28.58 -8.70
CA PRO A 489 19.08 27.14 -8.78
C PRO A 489 20.58 26.85 -8.84
N LEU A 490 21.04 25.99 -7.92
CA LEU A 490 22.39 25.43 -7.91
C LEU A 490 22.78 25.03 -9.34
N THR A 491 23.91 25.52 -9.84
CA THR A 491 24.45 25.12 -11.15
C THR A 491 24.89 23.66 -11.08
N GLY A 492 23.93 22.79 -11.37
CA GLY A 492 24.02 21.35 -11.41
C GLY A 492 22.65 20.85 -11.84
N SER A 493 22.54 20.38 -13.08
CA SER A 493 21.27 19.93 -13.65
C SER A 493 20.83 18.63 -12.98
N VAL A 494 20.09 18.73 -11.89
CA VAL A 494 19.23 17.63 -11.46
C VAL A 494 18.09 17.57 -12.48
N LEU A 495 18.02 16.46 -13.22
CA LEU A 495 16.89 16.16 -14.11
C LEU A 495 15.61 16.05 -13.27
N ALA A 496 14.90 17.17 -13.13
CA ALA A 496 13.57 17.19 -12.54
C ALA A 496 12.55 16.93 -13.65
N SER A 497 11.70 15.91 -13.46
CA SER A 497 10.59 15.64 -14.39
C SER A 497 9.56 16.75 -14.29
N VAL A 498 9.50 17.60 -15.33
CA VAL A 498 8.44 18.59 -15.48
C VAL A 498 7.13 17.84 -15.74
N PRO A 499 6.02 18.18 -15.06
CA PRO A 499 4.72 17.58 -15.37
C PRO A 499 4.39 17.80 -16.85
N ALA A 500 4.03 16.70 -17.51
CA ALA A 500 3.82 16.70 -18.95
C ALA A 500 2.73 17.71 -19.34
N PRO A 501 2.92 18.52 -20.39
CA PRO A 501 1.94 19.53 -20.78
C PRO A 501 0.60 18.87 -21.12
N ALA A 502 -0.51 19.54 -20.79
CA ALA A 502 -1.87 18.98 -20.94
C ALA A 502 -2.14 18.35 -22.31
N ARG A 503 -1.57 18.92 -23.39
CA ARG A 503 -1.64 18.35 -24.75
C ARG A 503 -1.02 16.95 -24.86
N THR A 504 0.13 16.72 -24.24
CA THR A 504 0.76 15.39 -24.25
C THR A 504 -0.05 14.37 -23.46
N VAL A 505 -0.60 14.76 -22.32
CA VAL A 505 -1.49 13.90 -21.53
C VAL A 505 -2.75 13.54 -22.32
N LEU A 506 -3.37 14.51 -22.99
CA LEU A 506 -4.52 14.28 -23.88
C LEU A 506 -4.19 13.35 -25.04
N LEU A 507 -3.01 13.50 -25.66
CA LEU A 507 -2.55 12.59 -26.71
C LEU A 507 -2.41 11.15 -26.19
N TRP A 508 -1.79 10.96 -25.03
CA TRP A 508 -1.65 9.65 -24.39
C TRP A 508 -2.99 9.03 -24.00
N LEU A 509 -3.94 9.83 -23.54
CA LEU A 509 -5.31 9.39 -23.23
C LEU A 509 -6.11 9.01 -24.49
N SER A 510 -5.83 9.63 -25.64
CA SER A 510 -6.52 9.34 -26.90
C SER A 510 -6.01 8.09 -27.64
N LEU A 511 -4.76 7.68 -27.37
CA LEU A 511 -4.09 6.54 -28.01
C LEU A 511 -4.85 5.20 -27.93
N PRO A 512 -5.41 4.77 -26.78
CA PRO A 512 -6.18 3.52 -26.71
C PRO A 512 -7.46 3.58 -27.55
N TRP A 513 -8.11 4.74 -27.64
CA TRP A 513 -9.31 4.92 -28.46
C TRP A 513 -9.00 4.85 -29.95
N ILE A 514 -7.90 5.46 -30.39
CA ILE A 514 -7.42 5.36 -31.77
C ILE A 514 -7.09 3.90 -32.12
N ALA A 515 -6.45 3.16 -31.22
CA ALA A 515 -6.14 1.74 -31.41
C ALA A 515 -7.41 0.87 -31.54
N LEU A 516 -8.43 1.12 -30.72
CA LEU A 516 -9.71 0.42 -30.80
C LEU A 516 -10.45 0.70 -32.12
N ILE A 517 -10.47 1.95 -32.58
CA ILE A 517 -11.08 2.33 -33.86
C ILE A 517 -10.33 1.67 -35.03
N ALA A 518 -8.99 1.65 -35.00
CA ALA A 518 -8.18 0.99 -36.02
C ALA A 518 -8.43 -0.52 -36.07
N LEU A 519 -8.51 -1.17 -34.90
CA LEU A 519 -8.83 -2.59 -34.79
C LEU A 519 -10.23 -2.90 -35.35
N TRP A 520 -11.21 -2.06 -35.03
CA TRP A 520 -12.57 -2.17 -35.56
C TRP A 520 -12.59 -2.07 -37.09
N PHE A 521 -11.92 -1.06 -37.67
CA PHE A 521 -11.82 -0.90 -39.13
C PHE A 521 -11.18 -2.12 -39.80
N TRP A 522 -10.13 -2.68 -39.19
CA TRP A 522 -9.46 -3.87 -39.69
C TRP A 522 -10.38 -5.09 -39.70
N LEU A 523 -11.11 -5.34 -38.60
CA LEU A 523 -12.07 -6.45 -38.50
C LEU A 523 -13.25 -6.29 -39.46
N ALA A 524 -13.80 -5.07 -39.56
CA ALA A 524 -14.88 -4.75 -40.49
C ALA A 524 -14.45 -4.96 -41.95
N LEU A 525 -13.23 -4.56 -42.32
CA LEU A 525 -12.67 -4.76 -43.65
C LEU A 525 -12.44 -6.22 -43.98
N ARG A 526 -11.91 -6.98 -43.03
CA ARG A 526 -11.72 -8.42 -43.20
C ARG A 526 -13.06 -9.11 -43.46
N ARG A 527 -14.07 -8.84 -42.61
CA ARG A 527 -15.41 -9.42 -42.76
C ARG A 527 -16.10 -8.99 -44.04
N ALA A 528 -15.96 -7.71 -44.45
CA ALA A 528 -16.56 -7.21 -45.68
C ALA A 528 -15.99 -7.89 -46.93
N ARG A 529 -14.71 -8.28 -46.91
CA ARG A 529 -14.08 -9.06 -47.98
C ARG A 529 -14.56 -10.52 -47.97
N GLU A 530 -14.58 -11.16 -46.81
CA GLU A 530 -15.02 -12.56 -46.67
C GLU A 530 -16.51 -12.75 -47.03
N THR A 531 -17.35 -11.73 -46.80
CA THR A 531 -18.80 -11.76 -47.08
C THR A 531 -19.17 -11.16 -48.44
N ASP A 532 -18.20 -10.86 -49.32
CA ASP A 532 -18.47 -10.34 -50.66
C ASP A 532 -18.99 -11.47 -51.57
N PRO A 533 -20.28 -11.44 -51.99
CA PRO A 533 -20.85 -12.48 -52.84
C PRO A 533 -20.22 -12.54 -54.25
N LEU A 534 -19.49 -11.50 -54.67
CA LEU A 534 -18.84 -11.43 -55.98
C LEU A 534 -17.38 -11.89 -55.96
N LEU A 535 -16.81 -12.16 -54.78
CA LEU A 535 -15.41 -12.58 -54.64
C LEU A 535 -15.08 -13.84 -55.46
N PRO A 536 -15.86 -14.93 -55.41
CA PRO A 536 -15.59 -16.14 -56.19
C PRO A 536 -15.56 -15.88 -57.71
N ARG A 537 -16.41 -14.97 -58.21
CA ARG A 537 -16.47 -14.62 -59.65
C ARG A 537 -15.25 -13.84 -60.11
N ARG A 538 -14.76 -12.91 -59.27
CA ARG A 538 -13.55 -12.14 -59.60
C ARG A 538 -12.32 -13.04 -59.62
N GLU A 539 -12.19 -13.91 -58.64
CA GLU A 539 -11.10 -14.88 -58.59
C GLU A 539 -11.17 -15.84 -59.79
N ALA A 540 -12.34 -16.38 -60.13
CA ALA A 540 -12.54 -17.21 -61.32
C ALA A 540 -12.12 -16.48 -62.61
N LYS A 541 -12.50 -15.20 -62.78
CA LYS A 541 -12.07 -14.39 -63.92
C LYS A 541 -10.55 -14.27 -64.01
N THR A 542 -9.87 -14.02 -62.88
CA THR A 542 -8.40 -13.93 -62.85
C THR A 542 -7.71 -15.26 -63.12
N ARG A 543 -8.29 -16.39 -62.68
CA ARG A 543 -7.77 -17.73 -62.99
C ARG A 543 -7.95 -18.07 -64.47
N LEU A 544 -9.12 -17.79 -65.05
CA LEU A 544 -9.37 -17.97 -66.47
C LEU A 544 -8.40 -17.20 -67.36
N GLN A 545 -8.05 -15.96 -66.99
CA GLN A 545 -7.04 -15.19 -67.73
C GLN A 545 -5.68 -15.91 -67.78
N LYS A 546 -5.26 -16.52 -66.67
CA LYS A 546 -4.01 -17.29 -66.61
C LYS A 546 -4.12 -18.59 -67.41
N LEU A 547 -5.22 -19.32 -67.26
CA LEU A 547 -5.48 -20.58 -67.98
C LEU A 547 -5.49 -20.38 -69.50
N LEU A 548 -6.09 -19.29 -69.99
CA LEU A 548 -6.11 -19.01 -71.42
C LEU A 548 -4.70 -18.73 -71.98
N THR A 549 -3.85 -18.06 -71.22
CA THR A 549 -2.43 -17.89 -71.57
C THR A 549 -1.71 -19.24 -71.62
N GLU A 550 -1.92 -20.12 -70.63
CA GLU A 550 -1.33 -21.47 -70.60
C GLU A 550 -1.77 -22.32 -71.79
N ILE A 551 -3.07 -22.30 -72.14
CA ILE A 551 -3.60 -23.00 -73.32
C ILE A 551 -3.00 -22.43 -74.62
N SER A 552 -2.78 -21.12 -74.71
CA SER A 552 -2.23 -20.49 -75.91
C SER A 552 -0.76 -20.82 -76.21
N VAL A 553 0.02 -21.16 -75.17
CA VAL A 553 1.44 -21.50 -75.30
C VAL A 553 1.66 -23.00 -75.52
N LEU A 554 0.65 -23.82 -75.27
CA LEU A 554 0.71 -25.28 -75.42
C LEU A 554 0.88 -25.67 -76.89
N GLN A 555 2.02 -26.29 -77.25
CA GLN A 555 2.31 -26.73 -78.62
C GLN A 555 2.09 -28.25 -78.79
N PRO A 556 1.64 -28.75 -79.95
CA PRO A 556 1.47 -30.19 -80.21
C PRO A 556 2.76 -31.04 -80.02
N SER A 557 3.93 -30.40 -80.02
CA SER A 557 5.24 -31.00 -79.74
C SER A 557 5.49 -31.28 -78.25
N THR A 558 4.60 -30.86 -77.35
CA THR A 558 4.74 -31.05 -75.90
C THR A 558 4.53 -32.52 -75.50
N PRO A 559 5.41 -33.12 -74.69
CA PRO A 559 5.20 -34.48 -74.20
C PRO A 559 3.89 -34.58 -73.39
N ASN A 560 3.06 -35.59 -73.66
CA ASN A 560 1.72 -35.73 -73.09
C ASN A 560 0.75 -34.56 -73.38
N PHE A 561 0.94 -33.85 -74.50
CA PHE A 561 0.12 -32.72 -74.94
C PHE A 561 -1.39 -32.91 -74.71
N GLN A 562 -1.95 -34.05 -75.13
CA GLN A 562 -3.38 -34.34 -75.03
C GLN A 562 -3.88 -34.35 -73.58
N LYS A 563 -3.10 -34.92 -72.66
CA LYS A 563 -3.45 -35.01 -71.23
C LYS A 563 -3.37 -33.64 -70.56
N GLU A 564 -2.38 -32.83 -70.93
CA GLU A 564 -2.21 -31.47 -70.41
C GLU A 564 -3.32 -30.55 -70.92
N GLN A 565 -3.63 -30.60 -72.22
CA GLN A 565 -4.73 -29.87 -72.84
C GLN A 565 -6.09 -30.23 -72.19
N GLN A 566 -6.35 -31.51 -71.97
CA GLN A 566 -7.56 -31.96 -71.27
C GLN A 566 -7.67 -31.37 -69.86
N SER A 567 -6.57 -31.38 -69.10
CA SER A 567 -6.56 -30.84 -67.74
C SER A 567 -6.82 -29.34 -67.68
N LEU A 568 -6.29 -28.59 -68.64
CA LEU A 568 -6.48 -27.13 -68.75
C LEU A 568 -7.91 -26.78 -69.18
N LEU A 569 -8.48 -27.55 -70.12
CA LEU A 569 -9.86 -27.35 -70.56
C LEU A 569 -10.89 -27.69 -69.48
N LEU A 570 -10.67 -28.75 -68.69
CA LEU A 570 -11.53 -29.08 -67.54
C LEU A 570 -11.51 -27.96 -66.47
N ARG A 571 -10.33 -27.38 -66.20
CA ARG A 571 -10.20 -26.23 -65.29
C ARG A 571 -10.88 -24.98 -65.86
N TRP A 572 -10.73 -24.76 -67.17
CA TRP A 572 -11.39 -23.66 -67.86
C TRP A 572 -12.92 -23.78 -67.81
N GLN A 573 -13.48 -24.98 -68.02
CA GLN A 573 -14.91 -25.24 -67.87
C GLN A 573 -15.37 -24.98 -66.43
N HIS A 574 -14.63 -25.49 -65.43
CA HIS A 574 -14.96 -25.26 -64.02
C HIS A 574 -14.99 -23.76 -63.65
N ASP A 575 -13.94 -23.00 -63.97
CA ASP A 575 -13.88 -21.57 -63.63
C ASP A 575 -14.87 -20.74 -64.47
N THR A 576 -15.21 -21.16 -65.69
CA THR A 576 -16.26 -20.52 -66.50
C THR A 576 -17.65 -20.73 -65.88
N ALA A 577 -17.93 -21.92 -65.35
CA ALA A 577 -19.17 -22.18 -64.61
C ALA A 577 -19.27 -21.31 -63.33
N LEU A 578 -18.16 -21.13 -62.60
CA LEU A 578 -18.09 -20.23 -61.44
C LEU A 578 -18.30 -18.75 -61.82
N LEU A 579 -17.72 -18.30 -62.94
CA LEU A 579 -17.89 -16.94 -63.46
C LEU A 579 -19.37 -16.65 -63.79
N LEU A 580 -20.06 -17.63 -64.36
CA LEU A 580 -21.47 -17.58 -64.76
C LEU A 580 -22.44 -17.93 -63.61
N GLN A 581 -21.92 -18.26 -62.42
CA GLN A 581 -22.71 -18.70 -61.24
C GLN A 581 -23.60 -19.92 -61.49
N ILE A 582 -23.14 -20.84 -62.33
CA ILE A 582 -23.87 -22.07 -62.59
C ILE A 582 -23.64 -23.02 -61.42
N ARG A 583 -24.73 -23.52 -60.81
CA ARG A 583 -24.66 -24.37 -59.62
C ARG A 583 -24.40 -25.84 -59.93
N THR A 584 -24.47 -26.25 -61.20
CA THR A 584 -24.26 -27.63 -61.63
C THR A 584 -22.79 -27.87 -61.99
N ALA A 585 -22.27 -29.04 -61.59
CA ALA A 585 -20.87 -29.41 -61.78
C ALA A 585 -20.49 -29.68 -63.26
N ALA A 586 -21.48 -30.03 -64.09
CA ALA A 586 -21.37 -30.22 -65.53
C ALA A 586 -22.62 -29.62 -66.21
N PRO A 587 -22.61 -28.32 -66.55
CA PRO A 587 -23.76 -27.68 -67.16
C PRO A 587 -24.00 -28.22 -68.56
N THR A 588 -25.25 -28.53 -68.87
CA THR A 588 -25.63 -28.92 -70.23
C THR A 588 -25.63 -27.70 -71.16
N VAL A 589 -25.49 -27.92 -72.47
CA VAL A 589 -25.63 -26.84 -73.47
C VAL A 589 -26.99 -26.13 -73.35
N THR A 590 -28.03 -26.85 -72.89
CA THR A 590 -29.34 -26.30 -72.56
C THR A 590 -29.36 -25.42 -71.32
N ASP A 591 -28.58 -25.74 -70.28
CA ASP A 591 -28.43 -24.87 -69.09
C ASP A 591 -27.76 -23.54 -69.46
N LEU A 592 -26.77 -23.59 -70.36
CA LEU A 592 -26.11 -22.40 -70.92
C LEU A 592 -27.04 -21.59 -71.82
N ALA A 593 -27.88 -22.25 -72.64
CA ALA A 593 -28.88 -21.59 -73.49
C ALA A 593 -30.04 -20.97 -72.69
N ARG A 594 -30.36 -21.51 -71.51
CA ARG A 594 -31.36 -20.92 -70.61
C ARG A 594 -30.82 -19.65 -69.92
N LEU A 595 -29.52 -19.59 -69.65
CA LEU A 595 -28.87 -18.39 -69.12
C LEU A 595 -28.82 -17.24 -70.13
N THR A 596 -28.64 -17.54 -71.43
CA THR A 596 -28.71 -16.52 -72.50
C THR A 596 -30.14 -15.99 -72.73
N GLN A 597 -31.19 -16.75 -72.38
CA GLN A 597 -32.60 -16.30 -72.50
C GLN A 597 -33.08 -15.44 -71.32
N LEU A 598 -32.51 -15.58 -70.11
CA LEU A 598 -32.96 -14.89 -68.89
C LEU A 598 -32.44 -13.44 -68.76
N GLU A 599 -31.91 -12.87 -69.85
CA GLU A 599 -30.95 -11.76 -69.80
C GLU A 599 -31.49 -10.40 -70.29
N THR A 600 -32.70 -10.02 -69.87
CA THR A 600 -33.24 -8.67 -70.14
C THR A 600 -32.70 -7.59 -69.19
N ARG A 601 -31.74 -7.88 -68.31
CA ARG A 601 -31.09 -6.90 -67.43
C ARG A 601 -29.59 -7.15 -67.26
N ASN A 602 -28.82 -6.79 -68.30
CA ASN A 602 -27.42 -6.36 -68.23
C ASN A 602 -26.35 -7.47 -68.04
N PRO A 603 -25.89 -8.13 -69.12
CA PRO A 603 -24.78 -7.70 -70.00
C PRO A 603 -25.09 -7.79 -71.52
N LYS A 604 -24.13 -7.49 -72.42
CA LYS A 604 -24.33 -7.56 -73.89
C LYS A 604 -24.63 -9.02 -74.33
N PRO A 605 -25.75 -9.28 -75.04
CA PRO A 605 -26.19 -10.64 -75.38
C PRO A 605 -25.19 -11.44 -76.23
N GLU A 606 -24.38 -10.74 -77.04
CA GLU A 606 -23.35 -11.34 -77.91
C GLU A 606 -22.24 -12.07 -77.14
N THR A 607 -21.97 -11.63 -75.90
CA THR A 607 -20.85 -12.15 -75.10
C THR A 607 -21.11 -13.54 -74.53
N LEU A 608 -22.36 -13.81 -74.15
CA LEU A 608 -22.73 -15.07 -73.52
C LEU A 608 -23.06 -16.15 -74.53
N SER A 609 -23.58 -15.77 -75.71
CA SER A 609 -23.58 -16.66 -76.87
C SER A 609 -22.15 -17.08 -77.26
N ALA A 610 -21.18 -16.16 -77.22
CA ALA A 610 -19.79 -16.47 -77.52
C ALA A 610 -19.18 -17.45 -76.49
N LEU A 611 -19.43 -17.25 -75.19
CA LEU A 611 -18.99 -18.19 -74.15
C LEU A 611 -19.66 -19.57 -74.28
N ALA A 612 -20.94 -19.63 -74.64
CA ALA A 612 -21.64 -20.89 -74.86
C ALA A 612 -21.10 -21.68 -76.07
N THR A 613 -20.71 -20.98 -77.16
CA THR A 613 -20.04 -21.62 -78.30
C THR A 613 -18.66 -22.15 -77.92
N LEU A 614 -17.87 -21.37 -77.19
CA LEU A 614 -16.54 -21.79 -76.72
C LEU A 614 -16.64 -22.99 -75.76
N TRP A 615 -17.66 -23.01 -74.90
CA TRP A 615 -17.94 -24.15 -74.04
C TRP A 615 -18.20 -25.41 -74.84
N ARG A 616 -19.10 -25.35 -75.83
CA ARG A 616 -19.42 -26.49 -76.68
C ARG A 616 -18.19 -27.01 -77.45
N GLU A 617 -17.38 -26.10 -77.97
CA GLU A 617 -16.13 -26.45 -78.67
C GLU A 617 -15.12 -27.11 -77.71
N SER A 618 -15.00 -26.62 -76.47
CA SER A 618 -14.15 -27.26 -75.45
C SER A 618 -14.65 -28.66 -75.08
N ASP A 619 -15.97 -28.83 -74.95
CA ASP A 619 -16.62 -30.09 -74.57
C ASP A 619 -16.46 -31.16 -75.66
N HIS A 620 -16.65 -30.77 -76.92
CA HIS A 620 -16.37 -31.65 -78.06
C HIS A 620 -14.89 -32.05 -78.15
N SER A 621 -13.96 -31.16 -77.80
CA SER A 621 -12.53 -31.53 -77.79
C SER A 621 -12.16 -32.46 -76.62
N LEU A 622 -12.88 -32.38 -75.49
CA LEU A 622 -12.65 -33.22 -74.32
C LEU A 622 -13.21 -34.63 -74.47
N TYR A 623 -14.42 -34.76 -75.02
CA TYR A 623 -15.19 -36.02 -75.04
C TYR A 623 -15.46 -36.56 -76.45
N GLY A 624 -15.20 -35.78 -77.50
CA GLY A 624 -15.36 -36.20 -78.89
C GLY A 624 -14.18 -37.01 -79.41
N GLU A 625 -14.45 -37.86 -80.39
CA GLU A 625 -13.44 -38.72 -81.01
C GLU A 625 -12.60 -37.89 -82.01
N ASN A 626 -11.36 -37.58 -81.63
CA ASN A 626 -10.34 -36.89 -82.46
C ASN A 626 -10.73 -35.51 -83.03
N ILE A 627 -11.47 -34.68 -82.28
CA ILE A 627 -11.81 -33.31 -82.69
C ILE A 627 -10.79 -32.32 -82.07
N PRO A 628 -9.86 -31.74 -82.85
CA PRO A 628 -8.93 -30.74 -82.32
C PRO A 628 -9.65 -29.43 -82.01
N LEU A 629 -9.16 -28.72 -80.99
CA LEU A 629 -9.65 -27.39 -80.64
C LEU A 629 -9.37 -26.39 -81.80
N PRO A 630 -10.32 -25.52 -82.18
CA PRO A 630 -10.08 -24.50 -83.21
C PRO A 630 -8.88 -23.61 -82.87
N SER A 631 -8.05 -23.26 -83.86
CA SER A 631 -6.83 -22.47 -83.64
C SER A 631 -7.10 -21.04 -83.16
N ASP A 632 -8.30 -20.52 -83.41
CA ASP A 632 -8.76 -19.19 -82.99
C ASP A 632 -9.48 -19.20 -81.62
N TRP A 633 -9.68 -20.37 -81.02
CA TRP A 633 -10.49 -20.56 -79.81
C TRP A 633 -9.98 -19.72 -78.63
N THR A 634 -8.66 -19.71 -78.38
CA THR A 634 -8.05 -18.95 -77.27
C THR A 634 -8.22 -17.44 -77.45
N THR A 635 -8.12 -16.96 -78.69
CA THR A 635 -8.31 -15.54 -79.02
C THR A 635 -9.76 -15.11 -78.80
N ARG A 636 -10.73 -15.92 -79.26
CA ARG A 636 -12.16 -15.71 -78.99
C ARG A 636 -12.48 -15.77 -77.49
N ALA A 637 -11.85 -16.69 -76.76
CA ALA A 637 -12.04 -16.82 -75.32
C ALA A 637 -11.49 -15.62 -74.53
N HIS A 638 -10.33 -15.09 -74.92
CA HIS A 638 -9.81 -13.85 -74.34
C HIS A 638 -10.74 -12.66 -74.59
N ALA A 639 -11.27 -12.52 -75.81
CA ALA A 639 -12.21 -11.46 -76.15
C ALA A 639 -13.52 -11.56 -75.36
N ALA A 640 -14.09 -12.76 -75.25
CA ALA A 640 -15.33 -13.01 -74.50
C ALA A 640 -15.16 -12.72 -72.99
N LEU A 641 -14.02 -13.09 -72.41
CA LEU A 641 -13.70 -12.82 -71.01
C LEU A 641 -13.45 -11.32 -70.74
N ALA A 642 -12.79 -10.62 -71.67
CA ALA A 642 -12.61 -9.18 -71.58
C ALA A 642 -13.95 -8.44 -71.59
N ALA A 643 -14.89 -8.89 -72.41
CA ALA A 643 -16.22 -8.31 -72.56
C ALA A 643 -17.21 -8.63 -71.42
N THR A 644 -16.80 -9.38 -70.38
CA THR A 644 -17.62 -9.68 -69.19
C THR A 644 -17.19 -8.81 -67.98
N PRO A 645 -17.65 -7.56 -67.83
CA PRO A 645 -17.21 -6.69 -66.73
C PRO A 645 -17.78 -7.16 -65.38
N LEU A 646 -16.93 -7.18 -64.34
CA LEU A 646 -17.34 -7.39 -62.95
C LEU A 646 -17.04 -6.11 -62.16
N PRO A 647 -17.97 -5.62 -61.31
CA PRO A 647 -17.72 -4.44 -60.49
C PRO A 647 -16.58 -4.70 -59.50
N ARG A 648 -15.72 -3.71 -59.26
CA ARG A 648 -14.64 -3.78 -58.26
C ARG A 648 -15.20 -3.81 -56.84
N PHE A 649 -14.38 -4.25 -55.88
CA PHE A 649 -14.76 -4.19 -54.46
C PHE A 649 -14.99 -2.73 -54.06
N SER A 650 -16.18 -2.42 -53.54
CA SER A 650 -16.50 -1.08 -53.04
C SER A 650 -16.22 -1.01 -51.53
N PRO A 651 -15.42 -0.04 -51.06
CA PRO A 651 -15.19 0.15 -49.63
C PRO A 651 -16.47 0.53 -48.87
N VAL A 652 -17.52 0.99 -49.57
CA VAL A 652 -18.82 1.31 -48.95
C VAL A 652 -19.48 0.07 -48.33
N CYS A 653 -19.13 -1.14 -48.78
CA CYS A 653 -19.62 -2.40 -48.21
C CYS A 653 -19.22 -2.63 -46.74
N LEU A 654 -18.25 -1.85 -46.23
CA LEU A 654 -17.86 -1.81 -44.82
C LEU A 654 -19.01 -1.37 -43.91
N PHE A 655 -19.80 -0.40 -44.37
CA PHE A 655 -20.81 0.27 -43.57
C PHE A 655 -22.21 -0.38 -43.67
N ILE A 656 -22.33 -1.51 -44.36
CA ILE A 656 -23.59 -2.26 -44.45
C ILE A 656 -23.92 -2.83 -43.05
N PRO A 657 -25.17 -2.74 -42.57
CA PRO A 657 -25.63 -3.27 -41.29
C PRO A 657 -25.06 -4.63 -40.88
N ARG A 658 -25.02 -5.59 -41.82
CA ARG A 658 -24.51 -6.96 -41.62
C ARG A 658 -23.03 -7.04 -41.21
N ASN A 659 -22.24 -6.03 -41.59
CA ASN A 659 -20.81 -5.92 -41.30
C ASN A 659 -20.53 -4.99 -40.12
N LEU A 660 -21.43 -4.04 -39.83
CA LEU A 660 -21.26 -2.99 -38.84
C LEU A 660 -21.78 -3.37 -37.45
N PHE A 661 -23.02 -3.90 -37.35
CA PHE A 661 -23.68 -4.18 -36.08
C PHE A 661 -22.96 -5.14 -35.12
N PRO A 662 -22.36 -6.27 -35.56
CA PRO A 662 -21.74 -7.21 -34.63
C PRO A 662 -20.53 -6.63 -33.92
N PHE A 663 -19.83 -5.66 -34.52
CA PHE A 663 -18.66 -5.03 -33.90
C PHE A 663 -18.98 -3.76 -33.13
N VAL A 664 -20.04 -3.03 -33.51
CA VAL A 664 -20.56 -1.90 -32.72
C VAL A 664 -21.12 -2.40 -31.38
N ALA A 665 -21.81 -3.54 -31.37
CA ALA A 665 -22.30 -4.17 -30.15
C ALA A 665 -21.15 -4.55 -29.20
N THR A 666 -20.05 -5.12 -29.70
CA THR A 666 -18.88 -5.44 -28.87
C THR A 666 -18.17 -4.20 -28.35
N LEU A 667 -18.12 -3.11 -29.13
CA LEU A 667 -17.47 -1.87 -28.72
C LEU A 667 -18.30 -1.15 -27.64
N LEU A 668 -19.63 -1.13 -27.77
CA LEU A 668 -20.55 -0.63 -26.73
C LEU A 668 -20.48 -1.48 -25.46
N LEU A 669 -20.37 -2.80 -25.58
CA LEU A 669 -20.24 -3.70 -24.43
C LEU A 669 -18.90 -3.48 -23.70
N CYS A 670 -17.79 -3.28 -24.41
CA CYS A 670 -16.50 -2.93 -23.81
C CYS A 670 -16.48 -1.53 -23.18
N ALA A 671 -17.19 -0.56 -23.77
CA ALA A 671 -17.34 0.78 -23.21
C ALA A 671 -18.18 0.80 -21.92
N LEU A 672 -19.20 -0.06 -21.82
CA LEU A 672 -20.01 -0.24 -20.60
C LEU A 672 -19.24 -0.93 -19.45
N ILE A 673 -18.18 -1.69 -19.76
CA ILE A 673 -17.37 -2.43 -18.77
C ILE A 673 -16.16 -1.60 -18.29
N SER A 674 -15.88 -0.46 -18.92
CA SER A 674 -14.83 0.45 -18.46
C SER A 674 -15.33 1.25 -17.25
N PRO A 675 -14.69 1.18 -16.07
CA PRO A 675 -15.14 1.95 -14.91
C PRO A 675 -15.00 3.44 -15.24
N LEU A 676 -16.08 4.21 -15.06
CA LEU A 676 -16.03 5.67 -15.09
C LEU A 676 -15.02 6.13 -14.04
N ALA A 677 -13.82 6.50 -14.49
CA ALA A 677 -12.96 7.39 -13.77
C ALA A 677 -13.53 8.81 -13.94
N SER A 678 -14.47 9.20 -13.08
CA SER A 678 -14.75 10.60 -12.73
C SER A 678 -15.86 10.71 -11.68
N ALA A 679 -15.55 11.49 -10.65
CA ALA A 679 -16.35 11.92 -9.49
C ALA A 679 -16.53 10.89 -8.36
#